data_AF-A0A7V8DZC6-F1
#
_entry.id   AF-A0A7V8DZC6-F1
#
_cell.length_a   1.000
_cell.length_b   1.000
_cell.length_c   1.000
_cell.angle_alpha   90.00
_cell.angle_beta   90.00
_cell.angle_gamma   90.00
#
_symmetry.space_group_name_H-M   'P 1'
#
loop_
_entity.id
_entity.type
_entity.pdbx_description
1 polymer ?
#
loop_
_entity_poly.entity_id
_entity_poly.type
_entity_poly.pdbx_seq_one_letter_code
_entity_poly.pdbx_strand_id
1 'polypeptide(L)'
;MRDPHSLARAYLTPPALAFWKWTDNGRVAVWTDGSTIAFREEVAYALGKLAPGGLPPFGALVLLISACRPLWKEAGRPAIEAHVAALEKVGSLDGRFPPAWLKDVLDALDRVNSLRIELRTGADAKALIAAVVFDGAEGRGSAEEGEAIVRAVSDGAFADTRESETISKWLVFRFLQDLAVLRQGLARVTNEALELRMRTGLDRLPSAAPVPDEVAAQEVRRLIADLREDRELSGLARLAADLMAAVHVPRRVSDPEELPLGGVSDIANRGPLDRLLVSELAHDELTLATRVALNEALYLRREQPPRNLPGRRAILVDAGIRLWGVPRVFGAAVSLALAATADRFTTVSAFRAADGGIEAVDLTSRDGLVALLESIQPDSVPVEALSRFLERTAAFDGPLDAILVTHEDVLHDPDFPAALAKLDDRSLDVATVGADGKYRMWSVTRRGRRLLKEAALSLDAILAPPRPELRGVPLVGPELDASQPVLLAVEPFPFLLPHEVEPRRAAPNPAHGVVSATRDGRLMHWAHKDAAARQLTAALPRGVLHWIAVEDEGLAFALVGSSRSALHLVTAELATGRCTVARLAATGYPPAAVFRHQEALVLAYSRKLDVFDLHSGELREVFPIEHGASWGHGRYFFDNGGWACVAFDGRSAAITRVPKAPLNAGFLEVFDRRGLDGPWGVTTRSGIVNLASGEDVALKVPPAAAGAIAGI
;
A
#
# COMPACT_ATOMS: atom_id res chain seq x y z
N MET A 1 -52.25 -1.11 15.72
CA MET A 1 -51.37 -2.18 15.24
C MET A 1 -52.20 -3.42 15.00
N ARG A 2 -52.15 -4.02 13.80
CA ARG A 2 -52.72 -5.35 13.59
C ARG A 2 -51.90 -6.36 14.39
N ASP A 3 -52.56 -7.36 14.98
CA ASP A 3 -51.92 -8.44 15.72
C ASP A 3 -50.88 -9.16 14.82
N PRO A 4 -49.60 -9.29 15.23
CA PRO A 4 -48.56 -10.00 14.49
C PRO A 4 -48.97 -11.40 14.02
N HIS A 5 -49.71 -12.14 14.85
CA HIS A 5 -50.19 -13.47 14.49
C HIS A 5 -51.25 -13.41 13.39
N SER A 6 -52.15 -12.43 13.43
CA SER A 6 -53.13 -12.21 12.37
C SER A 6 -52.48 -11.83 11.04
N LEU A 7 -51.41 -11.03 11.03
CA LEU A 7 -50.68 -10.67 9.81
C LEU A 7 -49.93 -11.86 9.23
N ALA A 8 -49.24 -12.63 10.07
CA ALA A 8 -48.55 -13.84 9.65
C ALA A 8 -49.52 -14.88 9.08
N ARG A 9 -50.66 -15.11 9.73
CA ARG A 9 -51.72 -15.98 9.20
C ARG A 9 -52.21 -15.50 7.83
N ALA A 10 -52.48 -14.22 7.64
CA ALA A 10 -52.93 -13.69 6.35
C ALA A 10 -51.89 -13.87 5.23
N TYR A 11 -50.60 -13.79 5.55
CA TYR A 11 -49.50 -13.96 4.60
C TYR A 11 -49.20 -15.43 4.27
N LEU A 12 -49.34 -16.33 5.25
CA LEU A 12 -48.96 -17.75 5.19
C LEU A 12 -50.12 -18.71 4.92
N THR A 13 -51.36 -18.19 4.84
CA THR A 13 -52.52 -19.01 4.47
C THR A 13 -52.56 -19.19 2.96
N PRO A 14 -52.58 -20.43 2.44
CA PRO A 14 -52.75 -20.66 1.01
C PRO A 14 -54.12 -20.16 0.54
N PRO A 15 -54.20 -19.31 -0.50
CA PRO A 15 -55.47 -18.95 -1.12
C PRO A 15 -56.22 -20.17 -1.67
N ALA A 16 -57.55 -20.04 -1.87
CA ALA A 16 -58.29 -21.07 -2.61
C ALA A 16 -57.66 -21.22 -4.01
N LEU A 17 -57.27 -22.44 -4.39
CA LEU A 17 -56.49 -22.75 -5.60
C LEU A 17 -55.00 -22.39 -5.53
N ALA A 18 -54.35 -22.42 -4.37
CA ALA A 18 -52.88 -22.38 -4.31
C ALA A 18 -52.25 -23.68 -4.84
N PHE A 19 -51.08 -23.60 -5.47
CA PHE A 19 -50.30 -24.78 -5.86
C PHE A 19 -49.53 -25.41 -4.69
N TRP A 20 -49.51 -24.75 -3.54
CA TRP A 20 -48.78 -25.15 -2.35
C TRP A 20 -49.72 -25.20 -1.13
N LYS A 21 -49.39 -26.08 -0.18
CA LYS A 21 -50.05 -26.17 1.13
C LYS A 21 -49.05 -26.51 2.23
N TRP A 22 -49.40 -26.21 3.46
CA TRP A 22 -48.62 -26.63 4.62
C TRP A 22 -48.98 -28.05 5.07
N THR A 23 -47.98 -28.82 5.46
CA THR A 23 -48.08 -30.14 6.10
C THR A 23 -47.20 -30.18 7.34
N ASP A 24 -47.27 -31.27 8.12
CA ASP A 24 -46.52 -31.45 9.36
C ASP A 24 -46.66 -30.27 10.33
N ASN A 25 -47.90 -29.81 10.54
CA ASN A 25 -48.24 -28.65 11.39
C ASN A 25 -47.46 -27.38 11.01
N GLY A 26 -47.39 -27.05 9.72
CA GLY A 26 -46.73 -25.82 9.25
C GLY A 26 -45.23 -25.92 9.12
N ARG A 27 -44.63 -27.12 9.22
CA ARG A 27 -43.19 -27.32 9.06
C ARG A 27 -42.74 -27.44 7.61
N VAL A 28 -43.60 -27.97 6.75
CA VAL A 28 -43.23 -28.32 5.37
C VAL A 28 -44.25 -27.78 4.39
N ALA A 29 -43.81 -26.93 3.46
CA ALA A 29 -44.62 -26.54 2.30
C ALA A 29 -44.49 -27.63 1.24
N VAL A 30 -45.61 -28.13 0.73
CA VAL A 30 -45.69 -29.20 -0.26
C VAL A 30 -46.56 -28.80 -1.44
N TRP A 31 -46.32 -29.42 -2.59
CA TRP A 31 -47.18 -29.35 -3.77
C TRP A 31 -48.51 -30.07 -3.52
N THR A 32 -49.47 -29.89 -4.42
CA THR A 32 -50.78 -30.58 -4.32
C THR A 32 -50.66 -32.10 -4.36
N ASP A 33 -49.62 -32.64 -5.00
CA ASP A 33 -49.30 -34.07 -5.06
C ASP A 33 -48.55 -34.61 -3.82
N GLY A 34 -48.22 -33.73 -2.86
CA GLY A 34 -47.50 -34.06 -1.63
C GLY A 34 -45.97 -33.97 -1.72
N SER A 35 -45.40 -33.68 -2.89
CA SER A 35 -43.94 -33.50 -3.02
C SER A 35 -43.46 -32.21 -2.34
N THR A 36 -42.24 -32.21 -1.81
CA THR A 36 -41.75 -31.13 -0.94
C THR A 36 -41.30 -29.89 -1.73
N ILE A 37 -41.84 -28.71 -1.38
CA ILE A 37 -41.45 -27.39 -1.94
C ILE A 37 -40.33 -26.75 -1.13
N ALA A 38 -40.54 -26.55 0.18
CA ALA A 38 -39.58 -25.88 1.06
C ALA A 38 -39.83 -26.23 2.52
N PHE A 39 -38.78 -26.23 3.33
CA PHE A 39 -38.91 -26.30 4.80
C PHE A 39 -39.14 -24.92 5.39
N ARG A 40 -39.89 -24.84 6.48
CA ARG A 40 -40.20 -23.58 7.19
C ARG A 40 -38.94 -22.80 7.57
N GLU A 41 -37.90 -23.48 8.02
CA GLU A 41 -36.63 -22.87 8.43
C GLU A 41 -35.94 -22.17 7.26
N GLU A 42 -35.97 -22.77 6.07
CA GLU A 42 -35.41 -22.18 4.84
C GLU A 42 -36.20 -20.93 4.42
N VAL A 43 -37.53 -21.00 4.52
CA VAL A 43 -38.42 -19.89 4.19
C VAL A 43 -38.26 -18.74 5.19
N ALA A 44 -38.18 -19.04 6.49
CA ALA A 44 -37.93 -18.06 7.54
C ALA A 44 -36.60 -17.33 7.33
N TYR A 45 -35.55 -18.08 6.95
CA TYR A 45 -34.24 -17.52 6.67
C TYR A 45 -34.27 -16.56 5.48
N ALA A 46 -34.90 -16.94 4.37
CA ALA A 46 -35.05 -16.08 3.20
C ALA A 46 -35.89 -14.83 3.50
N LEU A 47 -37.02 -14.98 4.19
CA LEU A 47 -37.87 -13.85 4.57
C LEU A 47 -37.14 -12.88 5.50
N GLY A 48 -36.31 -13.37 6.42
CA GLY A 48 -35.51 -12.53 7.32
C GLY A 48 -34.53 -11.62 6.60
N LYS A 49 -33.94 -12.07 5.48
CA LYS A 49 -33.06 -11.23 4.65
C LYS A 49 -33.82 -10.19 3.82
N LEU A 50 -35.09 -10.46 3.51
CA LEU A 50 -35.93 -9.59 2.68
C LEU A 50 -36.74 -8.57 3.50
N ALA A 51 -37.00 -8.84 4.79
CA ALA A 51 -37.85 -8.03 5.65
C ALA A 51 -37.57 -6.50 5.63
N PRO A 52 -36.31 -6.01 5.57
CA PRO A 52 -36.05 -4.58 5.52
C PRO A 52 -36.65 -3.86 4.29
N GLY A 53 -36.85 -4.57 3.17
CA GLY A 53 -37.46 -4.04 1.94
C GLY A 53 -38.95 -4.36 1.79
N GLY A 54 -39.57 -5.01 2.79
CA GLY A 54 -40.90 -5.59 2.70
C GLY A 54 -40.91 -7.01 2.12
N LEU A 55 -41.95 -7.79 2.41
CA LEU A 55 -41.97 -9.21 2.05
C LEU A 55 -42.52 -9.46 0.63
N PRO A 56 -41.93 -10.37 -0.15
CA PRO A 56 -42.45 -10.72 -1.47
C PRO A 56 -43.79 -11.46 -1.37
N PRO A 57 -44.54 -11.68 -2.46
CA PRO A 57 -45.65 -12.63 -2.44
C PRO A 57 -45.16 -14.04 -2.04
N PHE A 58 -45.76 -14.63 -1.01
CA PHE A 58 -45.30 -15.91 -0.46
C PHE A 58 -45.26 -17.03 -1.51
N GLY A 59 -46.29 -17.13 -2.36
CA GLY A 59 -46.33 -18.09 -3.47
C GLY A 59 -45.15 -17.95 -4.42
N ALA A 60 -44.78 -16.72 -4.80
CA ALA A 60 -43.63 -16.48 -5.66
C ALA A 60 -42.31 -16.90 -5.00
N LEU A 61 -42.15 -16.64 -3.70
CA LEU A 61 -40.97 -17.03 -2.93
C LEU A 61 -40.82 -18.56 -2.85
N VAL A 62 -41.88 -19.28 -2.48
CA VAL A 62 -41.80 -20.75 -2.37
C VAL A 62 -41.62 -21.42 -3.72
N LEU A 63 -42.18 -20.86 -4.80
CA LEU A 63 -41.91 -21.32 -6.16
C LEU A 63 -40.43 -21.14 -6.53
N LEU A 64 -39.84 -19.98 -6.23
CA LEU A 64 -38.42 -19.71 -6.46
C LEU A 64 -37.51 -20.68 -5.67
N ILE A 65 -37.84 -20.93 -4.40
CA ILE A 65 -37.10 -21.90 -3.56
C ILE A 65 -37.22 -23.31 -4.14
N SER A 66 -38.38 -23.68 -4.67
CA SER A 66 -38.58 -25.00 -5.30
C SER A 66 -37.71 -25.19 -6.54
N ALA A 67 -37.49 -24.14 -7.34
CA ALA A 67 -36.62 -24.19 -8.51
C ALA A 67 -35.14 -24.42 -8.16
N CYS A 68 -34.73 -24.08 -6.93
CA CYS A 68 -33.37 -24.36 -6.45
C CYS A 68 -33.14 -25.87 -6.17
N ARG A 69 -34.20 -26.68 -6.03
CA ARG A 69 -34.09 -28.09 -5.62
C ARG A 69 -33.69 -29.02 -6.77
N PRO A 70 -32.98 -30.13 -6.49
CA PRO A 70 -32.60 -31.11 -7.53
C PRO A 70 -33.78 -31.65 -8.33
N LEU A 71 -34.91 -31.97 -7.66
CA LEU A 71 -36.10 -32.56 -8.27
C LEU A 71 -37.02 -31.55 -8.98
N TRP A 72 -36.57 -30.31 -9.23
CA TRP A 72 -37.39 -29.30 -9.92
C TRP A 72 -37.88 -29.79 -11.30
N LYS A 73 -36.98 -30.27 -12.16
CA LYS A 73 -37.35 -30.68 -13.53
C LYS A 73 -38.25 -31.92 -13.57
N GLU A 74 -38.13 -32.79 -12.57
CA GLU A 74 -38.84 -34.08 -12.52
C GLU A 74 -40.21 -33.97 -11.83
N ALA A 75 -40.32 -33.13 -10.79
CA ALA A 75 -41.54 -33.00 -9.98
C ALA A 75 -42.09 -31.57 -9.94
N GLY A 76 -41.24 -30.57 -9.67
CA GLY A 76 -41.70 -29.18 -9.48
C GLY A 76 -42.25 -28.50 -10.74
N ARG A 77 -41.55 -28.63 -11.87
CA ARG A 77 -41.92 -28.07 -13.17
C ARG A 77 -43.21 -28.70 -13.72
N PRO A 78 -43.37 -30.04 -13.72
CA PRO A 78 -44.65 -30.67 -14.07
C PRO A 78 -45.79 -30.28 -13.12
N ALA A 79 -45.53 -30.16 -11.81
CA ALA A 79 -46.56 -29.81 -10.83
C ALA A 79 -47.14 -28.40 -11.05
N ILE A 80 -46.29 -27.40 -11.31
CA ILE A 80 -46.76 -26.05 -11.61
C ILE A 80 -47.46 -25.96 -12.96
N GLU A 81 -47.02 -26.72 -13.98
CA GLU A 81 -47.69 -26.79 -15.28
C GLU A 81 -49.08 -27.44 -15.18
N ALA A 82 -49.19 -28.55 -14.43
CA ALA A 82 -50.46 -29.18 -14.15
C ALA A 82 -51.42 -28.25 -13.38
N HIS A 83 -50.88 -27.46 -12.44
CA HIS A 83 -51.64 -26.46 -11.72
C HIS A 83 -52.14 -25.35 -12.66
N VAL A 84 -51.28 -24.79 -13.53
CA VAL A 84 -51.66 -23.77 -14.51
C VAL A 84 -52.73 -24.31 -15.47
N ALA A 85 -52.62 -25.55 -15.94
CA ALA A 85 -53.63 -26.21 -16.78
C ALA A 85 -54.97 -26.42 -16.03
N ALA A 86 -54.93 -26.67 -14.72
CA ALA A 86 -56.15 -26.74 -13.90
C ALA A 86 -56.80 -25.35 -13.75
N LEU A 87 -56.00 -24.30 -13.59
CA LEU A 87 -56.51 -22.92 -13.51
C LEU A 87 -57.12 -22.45 -14.84
N GLU A 88 -56.63 -22.92 -15.99
CA GLU A 88 -57.22 -22.61 -17.30
C GLU A 88 -58.69 -23.03 -17.39
N LYS A 89 -59.06 -24.15 -16.77
CA LYS A 89 -60.45 -24.64 -16.69
C LYS A 89 -61.36 -23.75 -15.84
N VAL A 90 -60.80 -22.99 -14.91
CA VAL A 90 -61.50 -22.09 -13.98
C VAL A 90 -61.48 -20.63 -14.49
N GLY A 91 -60.41 -20.26 -15.18
CA GLY A 91 -60.04 -18.89 -15.56
C GLY A 91 -60.22 -18.56 -17.03
N SER A 92 -61.21 -19.15 -17.73
CA SER A 92 -61.54 -18.76 -19.10
C SER A 92 -62.30 -17.42 -19.11
N LEU A 93 -61.53 -16.33 -19.18
CA LEU A 93 -61.97 -15.03 -19.67
C LEU A 93 -61.09 -14.73 -20.90
N ASP A 94 -61.71 -14.80 -22.08
CA ASP A 94 -61.18 -14.37 -23.38
C ASP A 94 -60.07 -15.21 -24.06
N GLY A 95 -59.80 -16.44 -23.61
CA GLY A 95 -58.90 -17.37 -24.32
C GLY A 95 -57.41 -16.96 -24.35
N ARG A 96 -57.02 -16.00 -23.50
CA ARG A 96 -55.64 -15.48 -23.37
C ARG A 96 -54.90 -15.96 -22.13
N PHE A 97 -55.42 -17.00 -21.47
CA PHE A 97 -54.81 -17.64 -20.31
C PHE A 97 -54.22 -19.00 -20.72
N PRO A 98 -53.01 -19.37 -20.26
CA PRO A 98 -52.08 -18.53 -19.51
C PRO A 98 -51.43 -17.45 -20.39
N PRO A 99 -51.01 -16.31 -19.82
CA PRO A 99 -50.35 -15.28 -20.59
C PRO A 99 -48.98 -15.78 -21.10
N ALA A 100 -48.58 -15.35 -22.31
CA ALA A 100 -47.34 -15.81 -22.95
C ALA A 100 -46.08 -15.63 -22.08
N TRP A 101 -46.02 -14.56 -21.28
CA TRP A 101 -44.89 -14.28 -20.38
C TRP A 101 -44.75 -15.31 -19.24
N LEU A 102 -45.79 -16.07 -18.91
CA LEU A 102 -45.71 -17.08 -17.86
C LEU A 102 -44.74 -18.20 -18.25
N LYS A 103 -44.71 -18.57 -19.54
CA LYS A 103 -43.73 -19.51 -20.07
C LYS A 103 -42.31 -19.00 -19.86
N ASP A 104 -42.06 -17.72 -20.15
CA ASP A 104 -40.75 -17.10 -19.95
C ASP A 104 -40.29 -17.15 -18.48
N VAL A 105 -41.23 -17.01 -17.53
CA VAL A 105 -40.95 -17.13 -16.09
C VAL A 105 -40.57 -18.57 -15.73
N LEU A 106 -41.33 -19.56 -16.21
CA LEU A 106 -41.01 -20.96 -15.95
C LEU A 106 -39.65 -21.35 -16.56
N ASP A 107 -39.38 -20.95 -17.80
CA ASP A 107 -38.10 -21.21 -18.46
C ASP A 107 -36.94 -20.49 -17.75
N ALA A 108 -37.19 -19.33 -17.12
CA ALA A 108 -36.21 -18.67 -16.27
C ALA A 108 -35.98 -19.43 -14.95
N LEU A 109 -37.01 -20.06 -14.36
CA LEU A 109 -36.83 -20.94 -13.19
C LEU A 109 -36.03 -22.21 -13.53
N ASP A 110 -36.14 -22.74 -14.76
CA ASP A 110 -35.27 -23.83 -15.22
C ASP A 110 -33.79 -23.39 -15.29
N ARG A 111 -33.53 -22.12 -15.62
CA ARG A 111 -32.18 -21.55 -15.56
C ARG A 111 -31.67 -21.45 -14.13
N VAL A 112 -32.51 -21.06 -13.17
CA VAL A 112 -32.17 -21.09 -11.74
C VAL A 112 -31.78 -22.50 -11.29
N ASN A 113 -32.54 -23.52 -11.72
CA ASN A 113 -32.20 -24.91 -11.43
C ASN A 113 -30.89 -25.38 -12.07
N SER A 114 -30.52 -24.76 -13.20
CA SER A 114 -29.30 -25.07 -13.95
C SER A 114 -28.07 -24.27 -13.49
N LEU A 115 -28.20 -23.44 -12.44
CA LEU A 115 -27.06 -22.81 -11.77
C LEU A 115 -26.13 -23.87 -11.15
N ARG A 116 -24.86 -23.49 -10.96
CA ARG A 116 -23.89 -24.32 -10.23
C ARG A 116 -24.45 -24.70 -8.86
N ILE A 117 -24.20 -25.94 -8.42
CA ILE A 117 -24.84 -26.51 -7.23
C ILE A 117 -24.54 -25.68 -5.97
N GLU A 118 -23.35 -25.09 -5.89
CA GLU A 118 -22.89 -24.22 -4.80
C GLU A 118 -23.67 -22.91 -4.71
N LEU A 119 -24.20 -22.42 -5.84
CA LEU A 119 -24.91 -21.14 -5.93
C LEU A 119 -26.41 -21.26 -5.68
N ARG A 120 -26.95 -22.48 -5.57
CA ARG A 120 -28.39 -22.74 -5.34
C ARG A 120 -28.68 -23.64 -4.13
N THR A 121 -27.65 -24.17 -3.48
CA THR A 121 -27.77 -25.08 -2.33
C THR A 121 -27.41 -24.34 -1.03
N GLY A 122 -28.19 -24.58 0.02
CA GLY A 122 -28.03 -23.89 1.31
C GLY A 122 -28.98 -22.70 1.49
N ALA A 123 -29.24 -22.33 2.75
CA ALA A 123 -30.18 -21.27 3.09
C ALA A 123 -29.68 -19.89 2.61
N ASP A 124 -28.38 -19.63 2.70
CA ASP A 124 -27.75 -18.39 2.23
C ASP A 124 -27.85 -18.20 0.71
N ALA A 125 -27.56 -19.24 -0.06
CA ALA A 125 -27.67 -19.20 -1.52
C ALA A 125 -29.11 -18.92 -1.97
N LYS A 126 -30.09 -19.61 -1.37
CA LYS A 126 -31.52 -19.40 -1.64
C LYS A 126 -31.98 -18.00 -1.25
N ALA A 127 -31.55 -17.50 -0.09
CA ALA A 127 -31.87 -16.15 0.35
C ALA A 127 -31.23 -15.08 -0.55
N LEU A 128 -30.01 -15.31 -1.05
CA LEU A 128 -29.35 -14.42 -2.00
C LEU A 128 -30.08 -14.40 -3.35
N ILE A 129 -30.45 -15.56 -3.90
CA ILE A 129 -31.26 -15.63 -5.13
C ILE A 129 -32.57 -14.88 -4.92
N ALA A 130 -33.25 -15.09 -3.78
CA ALA A 130 -34.47 -14.36 -3.46
C ALA A 130 -34.24 -12.85 -3.37
N ALA A 131 -33.15 -12.41 -2.73
CA ALA A 131 -32.79 -11.00 -2.64
C ALA A 131 -32.59 -10.38 -4.03
N VAL A 132 -31.86 -11.04 -4.93
CA VAL A 132 -31.64 -10.56 -6.31
C VAL A 132 -32.95 -10.52 -7.10
N VAL A 133 -33.81 -11.53 -6.96
CA VAL A 133 -35.06 -11.63 -7.72
C VAL A 133 -36.09 -10.59 -7.24
N PHE A 134 -36.18 -10.35 -5.94
CA PHE A 134 -37.14 -9.40 -5.38
C PHE A 134 -36.58 -7.98 -5.24
N ASP A 135 -35.33 -7.73 -5.68
CA ASP A 135 -34.69 -6.43 -5.66
C ASP A 135 -35.44 -5.43 -6.57
N GLY A 136 -36.04 -4.40 -5.97
CA GLY A 136 -36.86 -3.40 -6.66
C GLY A 136 -38.34 -3.78 -6.88
N ALA A 137 -38.80 -4.92 -6.34
CA ALA A 137 -40.22 -5.22 -6.29
C ALA A 137 -40.90 -4.46 -5.12
N GLU A 138 -42.14 -4.01 -5.31
CA GLU A 138 -42.94 -3.46 -4.20
C GLU A 138 -43.23 -4.57 -3.18
N GLY A 139 -42.59 -4.49 -2.01
CA GLY A 139 -42.81 -5.38 -0.90
C GLY A 139 -44.23 -5.26 -0.33
N ARG A 140 -44.77 -6.36 0.22
CA ARG A 140 -46.03 -6.36 0.95
C ARG A 140 -45.78 -5.96 2.41
N GLY A 141 -46.38 -4.83 2.80
CA GLY A 141 -46.32 -4.32 4.18
C GLY A 141 -45.05 -3.53 4.48
N SER A 142 -45.00 -2.95 5.68
CA SER A 142 -43.82 -2.22 6.17
C SER A 142 -42.72 -3.17 6.67
N ALA A 143 -41.51 -2.66 6.87
CA ALA A 143 -40.41 -3.43 7.45
C ALA A 143 -40.75 -4.01 8.84
N GLU A 144 -41.49 -3.24 9.66
CA GLU A 144 -41.96 -3.69 10.99
C GLU A 144 -42.97 -4.84 10.89
N GLU A 145 -43.91 -4.77 9.93
CA GLU A 145 -44.85 -5.85 9.65
C GLU A 145 -44.12 -7.10 9.12
N GLY A 146 -43.09 -6.90 8.29
CA GLY A 146 -42.24 -7.97 7.78
C GLY A 146 -41.50 -8.71 8.88
N GLU A 147 -40.87 -8.00 9.81
CA GLU A 147 -40.20 -8.60 10.97
C GLU A 147 -41.17 -9.39 11.86
N ALA A 148 -42.36 -8.85 12.10
CA ALA A 148 -43.40 -9.51 12.88
C ALA A 148 -43.83 -10.84 12.25
N ILE A 149 -43.99 -10.86 10.92
CA ILE A 149 -44.30 -12.08 10.15
C ILE A 149 -43.14 -13.07 10.23
N VAL A 150 -41.88 -12.64 10.07
CA VAL A 150 -40.69 -13.51 10.15
C VAL A 150 -40.59 -14.20 11.51
N ARG A 151 -40.84 -13.49 12.61
CA ARG A 151 -40.85 -14.07 13.96
C ARG A 151 -41.95 -15.12 14.09
N ALA A 152 -43.17 -14.81 13.66
CA ALA A 152 -44.29 -15.75 13.70
C ALA A 152 -44.07 -17.01 12.82
N VAL A 153 -43.39 -16.89 11.67
CA VAL A 153 -42.98 -18.04 10.85
C VAL A 153 -41.98 -18.91 11.61
N SER A 154 -40.96 -18.28 12.21
CA SER A 154 -39.89 -18.98 12.95
C SER A 154 -40.46 -19.75 14.14
N ASP A 155 -41.40 -19.13 14.87
CA ASP A 155 -42.05 -19.72 16.05
C ASP A 155 -43.13 -20.75 15.70
N GLY A 156 -43.53 -20.85 14.42
CA GLY A 156 -44.59 -21.77 13.98
C GLY A 156 -46.00 -21.35 14.39
N ALA A 157 -46.21 -20.08 14.74
CA ALA A 157 -47.45 -19.56 15.31
C ALA A 157 -48.57 -19.31 14.26
N PHE A 158 -48.64 -20.16 13.24
CA PHE A 158 -49.62 -20.16 12.14
C PHE A 158 -50.14 -21.56 11.78
N ALA A 159 -49.75 -22.61 12.52
CA ALA A 159 -49.99 -24.03 12.17
C ALA A 159 -51.47 -24.44 11.95
N ASP A 160 -52.45 -23.65 12.40
CA ASP A 160 -53.89 -23.91 12.26
C ASP A 160 -54.55 -23.23 11.03
N THR A 161 -53.77 -22.70 10.09
CA THR A 161 -54.34 -22.07 8.89
C THR A 161 -55.01 -23.10 7.98
N ARG A 162 -56.35 -23.10 7.95
CA ARG A 162 -57.13 -23.84 6.94
C ARG A 162 -57.12 -23.09 5.60
N GLU A 163 -57.20 -23.83 4.50
CA GLU A 163 -57.38 -23.28 3.17
C GLU A 163 -58.60 -22.33 3.13
N SER A 164 -58.45 -21.20 2.44
CA SER A 164 -59.59 -20.31 2.21
C SER A 164 -60.62 -21.03 1.33
N GLU A 165 -61.86 -21.19 1.80
CA GLU A 165 -62.90 -21.95 1.08
C GLU A 165 -63.54 -21.19 -0.10
N THR A 166 -63.28 -19.89 -0.23
CA THR A 166 -63.90 -19.06 -1.28
C THR A 166 -63.12 -19.14 -2.60
N ILE A 167 -63.67 -19.85 -3.58
CA ILE A 167 -63.14 -19.89 -4.96
C ILE A 167 -63.72 -18.71 -5.75
N SER A 168 -62.85 -17.88 -6.34
CA SER A 168 -63.24 -16.76 -7.21
C SER A 168 -62.27 -16.62 -8.39
N LYS A 169 -62.77 -16.17 -9.55
CA LYS A 169 -61.93 -15.83 -10.72
C LYS A 169 -60.84 -14.80 -10.41
N TRP A 170 -61.08 -13.94 -9.42
CA TRP A 170 -60.11 -12.96 -8.93
C TRP A 170 -58.83 -13.61 -8.36
N LEU A 171 -58.90 -14.85 -7.86
CA LEU A 171 -57.75 -15.58 -7.35
C LEU A 171 -56.77 -15.99 -8.45
N VAL A 172 -57.28 -16.26 -9.66
CA VAL A 172 -56.44 -16.53 -10.85
C VAL A 172 -55.66 -15.27 -11.24
N PHE A 173 -56.31 -14.10 -11.21
CA PHE A 173 -55.64 -12.82 -11.45
C PHE A 173 -54.58 -12.52 -10.39
N ARG A 174 -54.90 -12.75 -9.10
CA ARG A 174 -53.95 -12.57 -8.00
C ARG A 174 -52.74 -13.49 -8.12
N PHE A 175 -52.94 -14.75 -8.49
CA PHE A 175 -51.86 -15.70 -8.75
C PHE A 175 -50.92 -15.21 -9.87
N LEU A 176 -51.48 -14.76 -10.99
CA LEU A 176 -50.69 -14.20 -12.09
C LEU A 176 -49.93 -12.93 -11.67
N GLN A 177 -50.56 -12.05 -10.90
CA GLN A 177 -49.91 -10.85 -10.37
C GLN A 177 -48.73 -11.21 -9.46
N ASP A 178 -48.89 -12.21 -8.60
CA ASP A 178 -47.85 -12.67 -7.69
C ASP A 178 -46.65 -13.26 -8.45
N LEU A 179 -46.89 -13.99 -9.53
CA LEU A 179 -45.82 -14.53 -10.38
C LEU A 179 -45.17 -13.49 -11.30
N ALA A 180 -45.89 -12.42 -11.66
CA ALA A 180 -45.34 -11.36 -12.49
C ALA A 180 -44.12 -10.68 -11.84
N VAL A 181 -44.04 -10.67 -10.51
CA VAL A 181 -42.90 -10.14 -9.75
C VAL A 181 -41.60 -10.87 -10.10
N LEU A 182 -41.66 -12.18 -10.35
CA LEU A 182 -40.47 -12.98 -10.68
C LEU A 182 -39.87 -12.60 -12.04
N ARG A 183 -40.69 -12.09 -12.97
CA ARG A 183 -40.28 -11.80 -14.35
C ARG A 183 -39.13 -10.80 -14.45
N GLN A 184 -39.15 -9.75 -13.62
CA GLN A 184 -38.13 -8.70 -13.65
C GLN A 184 -36.83 -9.10 -12.94
N GLY A 185 -36.96 -9.92 -11.89
CA GLY A 185 -35.84 -10.36 -11.06
C GLY A 185 -35.04 -11.51 -11.67
N LEU A 186 -35.73 -12.50 -12.24
CA LEU A 186 -35.10 -13.73 -12.75
C LEU A 186 -34.12 -13.49 -13.90
N ALA A 187 -34.24 -12.37 -14.63
CA ALA A 187 -33.28 -12.01 -15.67
C ALA A 187 -31.89 -11.65 -15.11
N ARG A 188 -31.80 -11.24 -13.84
CA ARG A 188 -30.56 -10.83 -13.17
C ARG A 188 -29.81 -12.01 -12.54
N VAL A 189 -30.43 -13.19 -12.54
CA VAL A 189 -29.89 -14.39 -11.90
C VAL A 189 -28.99 -15.14 -12.88
N THR A 190 -27.69 -14.91 -12.79
CA THR A 190 -26.64 -15.64 -13.54
C THR A 190 -25.57 -16.17 -12.58
N ASN A 191 -24.75 -17.13 -13.03
CA ASN A 191 -23.66 -17.64 -12.20
C ASN A 191 -22.66 -16.53 -11.83
N GLU A 192 -22.32 -15.68 -12.79
CA GLU A 192 -21.34 -14.61 -12.64
C GLU A 192 -21.83 -13.51 -11.71
N ALA A 193 -23.11 -13.11 -11.82
CA ALA A 193 -23.70 -12.08 -10.98
C ALA A 193 -23.83 -12.55 -9.52
N LEU A 194 -24.28 -13.79 -9.31
CA LEU A 194 -24.38 -14.37 -7.96
C LEU A 194 -23.00 -14.57 -7.34
N GLU A 195 -22.01 -15.07 -8.09
CA GLU A 195 -20.64 -15.26 -7.60
C GLU A 195 -20.00 -13.92 -7.20
N LEU A 196 -20.20 -12.86 -8.01
CA LEU A 196 -19.72 -11.52 -7.69
C LEU A 196 -20.37 -10.97 -6.42
N ARG A 197 -21.70 -11.08 -6.29
CA ARG A 197 -22.44 -10.61 -5.11
C ARG A 197 -22.09 -11.41 -3.85
N MET A 198 -21.86 -12.73 -3.95
CA MET A 198 -21.37 -13.55 -2.83
C MET A 198 -19.98 -13.14 -2.35
N ARG A 199 -19.09 -12.77 -3.27
CA ARG A 199 -17.69 -12.41 -2.93
C ARG A 199 -17.52 -10.96 -2.48
N THR A 200 -18.29 -10.04 -3.04
CA THR A 200 -18.04 -8.59 -2.89
C THR A 200 -19.24 -7.81 -2.34
N GLY A 201 -20.43 -8.42 -2.29
CA GLY A 201 -21.66 -7.72 -1.94
C GLY A 201 -22.19 -6.79 -3.04
N LEU A 202 -21.52 -6.71 -4.20
CA LEU A 202 -21.86 -5.78 -5.29
C LEU A 202 -22.46 -6.52 -6.48
N ASP A 203 -23.41 -5.88 -7.18
CA ASP A 203 -24.00 -6.39 -8.43
C ASP A 203 -23.10 -6.18 -9.65
N ARG A 204 -22.20 -5.20 -9.56
CA ARG A 204 -21.20 -4.88 -10.58
C ARG A 204 -20.01 -4.21 -9.90
N LEU A 205 -18.80 -4.56 -10.31
CA LEU A 205 -17.61 -3.85 -9.86
C LEU A 205 -17.68 -2.38 -10.34
N PRO A 206 -17.38 -1.40 -9.48
CA PRO A 206 -17.35 0.00 -9.89
C PRO A 206 -16.31 0.18 -11.00
N SER A 207 -16.71 0.78 -12.12
CA SER A 207 -15.75 1.22 -13.14
C SER A 207 -14.98 2.41 -12.59
N ALA A 208 -13.65 2.41 -12.75
CA ALA A 208 -12.85 3.59 -12.47
C ALA A 208 -13.43 4.80 -13.23
N ALA A 209 -13.56 5.94 -12.55
CA ALA A 209 -14.03 7.16 -13.20
C ALA A 209 -13.05 7.54 -14.32
N PRO A 210 -13.53 7.93 -15.51
CA PRO A 210 -12.66 8.48 -16.54
C PRO A 210 -12.05 9.78 -15.99
N VAL A 211 -10.76 9.73 -15.66
CA VAL A 211 -9.97 10.94 -15.41
C VAL A 211 -9.77 11.59 -16.79
N PRO A 212 -10.09 12.89 -16.98
CA PRO A 212 -9.80 13.56 -18.23
C PRO A 212 -8.31 13.42 -18.57
N ASP A 213 -7.99 13.29 -19.86
CA ASP A 213 -6.62 13.33 -20.42
C ASP A 213 -5.98 14.72 -20.24
N GLU A 214 -5.82 15.14 -18.99
CA GLU A 214 -5.20 16.38 -18.56
C GLU A 214 -4.20 16.01 -17.48
N VAL A 215 -2.92 16.29 -17.75
CA VAL A 215 -1.81 15.91 -16.89
C VAL A 215 -1.99 16.59 -15.54
N ALA A 216 -2.24 15.82 -14.49
CA ALA A 216 -2.22 16.35 -13.13
C ALA A 216 -0.76 16.61 -12.75
N ALA A 217 -0.41 17.84 -12.36
CA ALA A 217 0.94 18.19 -11.89
C ALA A 217 1.44 17.23 -10.79
N GLN A 218 0.52 16.66 -10.00
CA GLN A 218 0.83 15.65 -8.99
C GLN A 218 1.31 14.32 -9.57
N GLU A 219 0.74 13.88 -10.70
CA GLU A 219 1.15 12.64 -11.39
C GLU A 219 2.54 12.80 -11.99
N VAL A 220 2.84 13.95 -12.59
CA VAL A 220 4.19 14.24 -13.08
C VAL A 220 5.20 14.30 -11.94
N ARG A 221 4.85 14.93 -10.81
CA ARG A 221 5.73 14.93 -9.62
C ARG A 221 5.99 13.51 -9.09
N ARG A 222 4.97 12.65 -9.13
CA ARG A 222 5.11 11.24 -8.77
C ARG A 222 6.00 10.50 -9.78
N LEU A 223 5.79 10.70 -11.08
CA LEU A 223 6.63 10.12 -12.12
C LEU A 223 8.09 10.56 -11.97
N ILE A 224 8.36 11.85 -11.76
CA ILE A 224 9.72 12.34 -11.50
C ILE A 224 10.32 11.62 -10.28
N ALA A 225 9.56 11.44 -9.21
CA ALA A 225 10.04 10.72 -8.02
C ALA A 225 10.34 9.23 -8.33
N ASP A 226 9.47 8.55 -9.06
CA ASP A 226 9.62 7.14 -9.42
C ASP A 226 10.82 6.95 -10.38
N LEU A 227 11.01 7.85 -11.35
CA LEU A 227 12.11 7.82 -12.32
C LEU A 227 13.49 8.09 -11.70
N ARG A 228 13.57 8.66 -10.49
CA ARG A 228 14.87 8.85 -9.81
C ARG A 228 15.56 7.54 -9.49
N GLU A 229 14.79 6.47 -9.28
CA GLU A 229 15.31 5.13 -9.01
C GLU A 229 15.38 4.27 -10.29
N ASP A 230 15.00 4.81 -11.46
CA ASP A 230 15.09 4.14 -12.75
C ASP A 230 16.54 4.10 -13.27
N ARG A 231 16.98 2.94 -13.78
CA ARG A 231 18.36 2.72 -14.23
C ARG A 231 18.73 3.59 -15.44
N GLU A 232 17.78 3.90 -16.32
CA GLU A 232 18.00 4.59 -17.59
C GLU A 232 17.64 6.07 -17.50
N LEU A 233 16.51 6.40 -16.85
CA LEU A 233 15.95 7.75 -16.86
C LEU A 233 16.25 8.57 -15.59
N SER A 234 17.02 8.04 -14.63
CA SER A 234 17.35 8.77 -13.40
C SER A 234 18.08 10.10 -13.61
N GLY A 235 18.89 10.23 -14.66
CA GLY A 235 19.56 11.50 -14.98
C GLY A 235 18.56 12.58 -15.42
N LEU A 236 17.59 12.20 -16.25
CA LEU A 236 16.51 13.07 -16.70
C LEU A 236 15.60 13.49 -15.53
N ALA A 237 15.28 12.58 -14.63
CA ALA A 237 14.48 12.88 -13.43
C ALA A 237 15.17 13.88 -12.49
N ARG A 238 16.49 13.72 -12.28
CA ARG A 238 17.30 14.68 -11.50
C ARG A 238 17.34 16.05 -12.16
N LEU A 239 17.58 16.10 -13.47
CA LEU A 239 17.56 17.33 -14.25
C LEU A 239 16.22 18.06 -14.14
N ALA A 240 15.11 17.33 -14.26
CA ALA A 240 13.77 17.90 -14.13
C ALA A 240 13.53 18.45 -12.72
N ALA A 241 13.93 17.73 -11.67
CA ALA A 241 13.78 18.17 -10.28
C ALA A 241 14.57 19.45 -9.98
N ASP A 242 15.82 19.55 -10.45
CA ASP A 242 16.65 20.75 -10.28
C ASP A 242 16.07 21.95 -11.05
N LEU A 243 15.55 21.70 -12.25
CA LEU A 243 14.89 22.69 -13.10
C LEU A 243 13.60 23.24 -12.49
N MET A 244 12.87 22.49 -11.65
CA MET A 244 11.62 22.96 -11.06
C MET A 244 11.78 24.29 -10.30
N ALA A 245 12.96 24.57 -9.73
CA ALA A 245 13.25 25.85 -9.09
C ALA A 245 13.47 27.00 -10.09
N ALA A 246 13.99 26.70 -11.29
CA ALA A 246 14.30 27.68 -12.33
C ALA A 246 13.12 27.97 -13.27
N VAL A 247 12.23 26.99 -13.47
CA VAL A 247 11.25 26.92 -14.57
C VAL A 247 9.89 27.59 -14.23
N HIS A 248 9.82 28.41 -13.18
CA HIS A 248 8.58 29.10 -12.82
C HIS A 248 8.21 30.22 -13.80
N VAL A 249 7.02 30.12 -14.41
CA VAL A 249 6.40 31.11 -15.31
C VAL A 249 5.82 32.26 -14.46
N PRO A 250 6.19 33.54 -14.71
CA PRO A 250 5.63 34.68 -13.98
C PRO A 250 4.10 34.80 -14.15
N ARG A 251 3.37 35.09 -13.06
CA ARG A 251 1.94 35.46 -13.14
C ARG A 251 1.73 36.67 -14.04
N ARG A 252 0.61 36.70 -14.77
CA ARG A 252 0.29 37.82 -15.66
C ARG A 252 -0.24 39.00 -14.83
N VAL A 253 0.03 40.22 -15.30
CA VAL A 253 -0.47 41.46 -14.66
C VAL A 253 -2.00 41.55 -14.71
N SER A 254 -2.67 40.77 -15.58
CA SER A 254 -4.12 40.63 -15.63
C SER A 254 -4.72 39.68 -14.59
N ASP A 255 -3.89 38.93 -13.86
CA ASP A 255 -4.38 38.09 -12.77
C ASP A 255 -4.83 39.02 -11.63
N PRO A 256 -6.07 38.93 -11.15
CA PRO A 256 -6.55 39.78 -10.07
C PRO A 256 -5.64 39.60 -8.85
N GLU A 257 -5.08 40.69 -8.34
CA GLU A 257 -4.27 40.65 -7.12
C GLU A 257 -5.09 40.03 -5.99
N GLU A 258 -4.49 39.08 -5.27
CA GLU A 258 -5.01 38.51 -4.01
C GLU A 258 -4.92 39.54 -2.86
N LEU A 259 -5.07 40.83 -3.15
CA LEU A 259 -5.29 41.81 -2.11
C LEU A 259 -6.72 41.60 -1.60
N PRO A 260 -6.92 41.34 -0.30
CA PRO A 260 -8.27 41.31 0.25
C PRO A 260 -8.89 42.68 -0.01
N LEU A 261 -9.84 42.72 -0.95
CA LEU A 261 -10.68 43.89 -1.19
C LEU A 261 -11.29 44.25 0.16
N GLY A 262 -11.22 45.53 0.53
CA GLY A 262 -11.44 46.02 1.90
C GLY A 262 -12.86 45.89 2.46
N GLY A 263 -13.60 44.84 2.14
CA GLY A 263 -14.91 44.49 2.67
C GLY A 263 -14.86 43.37 3.72
N VAL A 264 -15.88 43.33 4.58
CA VAL A 264 -16.14 42.22 5.51
C VAL A 264 -17.20 41.34 4.87
N SER A 265 -16.89 40.06 4.68
CA SER A 265 -17.80 39.08 4.08
C SER A 265 -18.55 38.25 5.13
N ASP A 266 -17.97 38.03 6.31
CA ASP A 266 -18.55 37.14 7.33
C ASP A 266 -17.96 37.42 8.73
N ILE A 267 -18.48 36.74 9.77
CA ILE A 267 -17.94 36.70 11.13
C ILE A 267 -17.54 35.26 11.44
N ALA A 268 -16.37 35.04 12.06
CA ALA A 268 -15.84 33.73 12.42
C ALA A 268 -15.38 33.67 13.87
N ASN A 269 -15.36 32.48 14.49
CA ASN A 269 -14.95 32.32 15.89
C ASN A 269 -13.43 32.14 16.08
N ARG A 270 -12.66 32.31 15.00
CA ARG A 270 -11.19 32.24 15.00
C ARG A 270 -10.62 33.25 14.03
N GLY A 271 -9.58 33.94 14.46
CA GLY A 271 -8.86 34.89 13.63
C GLY A 271 -7.68 35.51 14.37
N PRO A 272 -6.83 36.25 13.65
CA PRO A 272 -5.81 37.08 14.27
C PRO A 272 -6.47 38.26 15.01
N LEU A 273 -5.82 38.76 16.07
CA LEU A 273 -6.38 39.76 16.98
C LEU A 273 -6.73 41.10 16.31
N ASP A 274 -6.05 41.45 15.20
CA ASP A 274 -6.35 42.63 14.37
C ASP A 274 -7.74 42.55 13.69
N ARG A 275 -8.38 41.39 13.73
CA ARG A 275 -9.72 41.14 13.18
C ARG A 275 -10.76 40.87 14.25
N LEU A 276 -10.42 40.97 15.52
CA LEU A 276 -11.39 40.79 16.60
C LEU A 276 -12.51 41.83 16.45
N LEU A 277 -13.77 41.41 16.62
CA LEU A 277 -14.89 42.35 16.55
C LEU A 277 -14.74 43.43 17.62
N VAL A 278 -15.10 44.66 17.26
CA VAL A 278 -15.05 45.80 18.19
C VAL A 278 -15.94 45.57 19.42
N SER A 279 -17.04 44.80 19.27
CA SER A 279 -17.89 44.39 20.38
C SER A 279 -17.19 43.44 21.36
N GLU A 280 -16.25 42.61 20.90
CA GLU A 280 -15.47 41.74 21.78
C GLU A 280 -14.44 42.55 22.57
N LEU A 281 -13.88 43.62 21.98
CA LEU A 281 -12.99 44.56 22.67
C LEU A 281 -13.71 45.43 23.71
N ALA A 282 -15.04 45.46 23.68
CA ALA A 282 -15.84 46.16 24.69
C ALA A 282 -16.07 45.34 25.96
N HIS A 283 -15.72 44.04 25.96
CA HIS A 283 -15.74 43.22 27.17
C HIS A 283 -14.57 43.54 28.09
N ASP A 284 -14.74 43.28 29.39
CA ASP A 284 -13.63 43.38 30.34
C ASP A 284 -12.53 42.35 30.06
N GLU A 285 -11.32 42.61 30.57
CA GLU A 285 -10.12 41.82 30.27
C GLU A 285 -10.28 40.33 30.57
N LEU A 286 -10.95 39.97 31.68
CA LEU A 286 -11.12 38.58 32.09
C LEU A 286 -12.16 37.86 31.22
N THR A 287 -13.26 38.53 30.89
CA THR A 287 -14.30 38.01 30.00
C THR A 287 -13.75 37.80 28.59
N LEU A 288 -13.00 38.77 28.05
CA LEU A 288 -12.37 38.65 26.74
C LEU A 288 -11.35 37.50 26.71
N ALA A 289 -10.49 37.40 27.74
CA ALA A 289 -9.50 36.32 27.84
C ALA A 289 -10.17 34.93 27.86
N THR A 290 -11.27 34.81 28.60
CA THR A 290 -12.05 33.57 28.68
C THR A 290 -12.67 33.21 27.32
N ARG A 291 -13.30 34.18 26.65
CA ARG A 291 -13.92 33.97 25.32
C ARG A 291 -12.89 33.63 24.24
N VAL A 292 -11.70 34.24 24.28
CA VAL A 292 -10.60 33.88 23.37
C VAL A 292 -10.10 32.46 23.66
N ALA A 293 -9.89 32.11 24.93
CA ALA A 293 -9.42 30.78 25.33
C ALA A 293 -10.41 29.66 24.98
N LEU A 294 -11.71 29.92 25.09
CA LEU A 294 -12.78 28.97 24.78
C LEU A 294 -13.17 28.93 23.29
N ASN A 295 -12.50 29.70 22.40
CA ASN A 295 -12.87 29.87 20.99
C ASN A 295 -14.32 30.39 20.78
N GLU A 296 -14.78 31.27 21.67
CA GLU A 296 -16.09 31.91 21.60
C GLU A 296 -16.04 33.36 21.10
N ALA A 297 -14.83 33.94 21.07
CA ALA A 297 -14.62 35.30 20.57
C ALA A 297 -14.85 35.38 19.05
N LEU A 298 -15.49 36.45 18.60
CA LEU A 298 -15.87 36.68 17.22
C LEU A 298 -14.89 37.61 16.46
N TYR A 299 -14.61 37.26 15.21
CA TYR A 299 -13.64 37.92 14.34
C TYR A 299 -14.26 38.27 12.98
N LEU A 300 -13.90 39.43 12.43
CA LEU A 300 -14.26 39.86 11.08
C LEU A 300 -13.51 39.04 10.03
N ARG A 301 -14.25 38.40 9.12
CA ARG A 301 -13.70 37.72 7.94
C ARG A 301 -13.79 38.66 6.75
N ARG A 302 -12.64 39.03 6.17
CA ARG A 302 -12.58 39.84 4.96
C ARG A 302 -13.02 39.04 3.73
N GLU A 303 -13.63 39.74 2.78
CA GLU A 303 -13.98 39.18 1.48
C GLU A 303 -12.71 38.73 0.75
N GLN A 304 -12.72 37.49 0.26
CA GLN A 304 -11.64 36.97 -0.58
C GLN A 304 -12.07 37.16 -2.03
N PRO A 305 -11.18 37.67 -2.91
CA PRO A 305 -11.51 37.75 -4.33
C PRO A 305 -11.87 36.36 -4.88
N PRO A 306 -12.75 36.27 -5.90
CA PRO A 306 -13.14 35.00 -6.49
C PRO A 306 -11.89 34.21 -6.90
N ARG A 307 -11.87 32.91 -6.57
CA ARG A 307 -10.76 32.01 -6.90
C ARG A 307 -10.51 32.04 -8.41
N ASN A 308 -9.22 32.12 -8.79
CA ASN A 308 -8.74 32.08 -10.16
C ASN A 308 -9.50 31.04 -10.99
N LEU A 309 -9.96 31.43 -12.18
CA LEU A 309 -10.44 30.49 -13.19
C LEU A 309 -9.34 29.44 -13.45
N PRO A 310 -9.68 28.15 -13.63
CA PRO A 310 -8.69 27.13 -13.92
C PRO A 310 -7.92 27.52 -15.18
N GLY A 311 -6.62 27.75 -15.02
CA GLY A 311 -5.72 28.08 -16.12
C GLY A 311 -5.38 26.85 -16.94
N ARG A 312 -5.03 27.03 -18.20
CA ARG A 312 -4.41 25.97 -19.00
C ARG A 312 -2.93 26.25 -19.21
N ARG A 313 -2.13 25.20 -19.27
CA ARG A 313 -0.74 25.26 -19.75
C ARG A 313 -0.59 24.32 -20.93
N ALA A 314 -0.20 24.87 -22.07
CA ALA A 314 0.11 24.11 -23.27
C ALA A 314 1.63 24.18 -23.50
N ILE A 315 2.27 23.02 -23.62
CA ILE A 315 3.71 22.90 -23.83
C ILE A 315 3.93 22.28 -25.21
N LEU A 316 4.65 22.95 -26.10
CA LEU A 316 5.14 22.39 -27.35
C LEU A 316 6.63 22.07 -27.19
N VAL A 317 7.01 20.81 -27.43
CA VAL A 317 8.39 20.35 -27.42
C VAL A 317 8.86 20.21 -28.85
N ASP A 318 9.94 20.92 -29.18
CA ASP A 318 10.62 20.76 -30.45
C ASP A 318 11.22 19.34 -30.58
N ALA A 319 11.25 18.81 -31.79
CA ALA A 319 11.81 17.50 -32.14
C ALA A 319 12.89 17.60 -33.22
N GLY A 320 13.31 18.82 -33.59
CA GLY A 320 14.25 19.06 -34.68
C GLY A 320 15.68 18.60 -34.38
N ILE A 321 16.50 18.54 -35.43
CA ILE A 321 17.88 18.02 -35.37
C ILE A 321 18.78 18.79 -34.41
N ARG A 322 18.48 20.06 -34.12
CA ARG A 322 19.23 20.90 -33.17
C ARG A 322 19.07 20.45 -31.71
N LEU A 323 18.04 19.66 -31.42
CA LEU A 323 17.91 19.04 -30.11
C LEU A 323 18.70 17.73 -29.99
N TRP A 324 19.35 17.23 -31.03
CA TRP A 324 20.06 15.95 -30.97
C TRP A 324 21.12 15.88 -29.85
N GLY A 325 21.20 14.73 -29.19
CA GLY A 325 22.12 14.49 -28.07
C GLY A 325 21.59 15.05 -26.73
N VAL A 326 22.43 15.82 -26.04
CA VAL A 326 22.15 16.35 -24.69
C VAL A 326 20.96 17.33 -24.64
N PRO A 327 20.83 18.29 -25.59
CA PRO A 327 19.70 19.21 -25.58
C PRO A 327 18.32 18.53 -25.60
N ARG A 328 18.17 17.34 -26.21
CA ARG A 328 16.91 16.57 -26.21
C ARG A 328 16.52 16.11 -24.82
N VAL A 329 17.47 15.53 -24.09
CA VAL A 329 17.26 15.11 -22.70
C VAL A 329 16.92 16.33 -21.84
N PHE A 330 17.59 17.45 -22.10
CA PHE A 330 17.35 18.69 -21.39
C PHE A 330 15.97 19.30 -21.71
N GLY A 331 15.55 19.31 -22.97
CA GLY A 331 14.23 19.74 -23.41
C GLY A 331 13.11 18.90 -22.78
N ALA A 332 13.28 17.58 -22.75
CA ALA A 332 12.33 16.70 -22.06
C ALA A 332 12.26 16.99 -20.54
N ALA A 333 13.40 17.24 -19.89
CA ALA A 333 13.45 17.60 -18.47
C ALA A 333 12.79 18.95 -18.19
N VAL A 334 12.97 19.95 -19.06
CA VAL A 334 12.27 21.24 -18.99
C VAL A 334 10.76 21.05 -19.11
N SER A 335 10.28 20.23 -20.05
CA SER A 335 8.86 19.94 -20.21
C SER A 335 8.26 19.26 -18.97
N LEU A 336 8.97 18.31 -18.36
CA LEU A 336 8.57 17.71 -17.09
C LEU A 336 8.52 18.74 -15.96
N ALA A 337 9.54 19.59 -15.83
CA ALA A 337 9.57 20.63 -14.81
C ALA A 337 8.43 21.64 -14.98
N LEU A 338 8.11 22.05 -16.21
CA LEU A 338 6.98 22.93 -16.54
C LEU A 338 5.63 22.31 -16.18
N ALA A 339 5.47 21.00 -16.42
CA ALA A 339 4.26 20.26 -16.09
C ALA A 339 4.12 20.04 -14.57
N ALA A 340 5.22 19.71 -13.89
CA ALA A 340 5.26 19.48 -12.44
C ALA A 340 5.09 20.75 -11.59
N THR A 341 5.39 21.93 -12.15
CA THR A 341 5.27 23.24 -11.47
C THR A 341 3.94 23.95 -11.74
N ALA A 342 3.03 23.33 -12.49
CA ALA A 342 1.68 23.87 -12.67
C ALA A 342 0.91 23.87 -11.33
N ASP A 343 0.08 24.90 -11.10
CA ASP A 343 -0.76 24.96 -9.90
C ASP A 343 -1.84 23.86 -9.94
N ARG A 344 -2.40 23.50 -8.79
CA ARG A 344 -3.43 22.46 -8.64
C ARG A 344 -4.72 22.72 -9.45
N PHE A 345 -4.91 23.95 -9.90
CA PHE A 345 -6.05 24.36 -10.74
C PHE A 345 -5.66 24.58 -12.20
N THR A 346 -4.41 24.28 -12.57
CA THR A 346 -3.91 24.43 -13.94
C THR A 346 -3.85 23.08 -14.63
N THR A 347 -4.60 22.93 -15.72
CA THR A 347 -4.55 21.70 -16.53
C THR A 347 -3.39 21.78 -17.52
N VAL A 348 -2.55 20.76 -17.57
CA VAL A 348 -1.38 20.74 -18.46
C VAL A 348 -1.62 19.83 -19.66
N SER A 349 -1.26 20.33 -20.84
CA SER A 349 -1.25 19.59 -22.10
C SER A 349 0.13 19.71 -22.75
N ALA A 350 0.70 18.59 -23.18
CA ALA A 350 2.00 18.53 -23.82
C ALA A 350 1.87 18.01 -25.25
N PHE A 351 2.60 18.63 -26.15
CA PHE A 351 2.66 18.30 -27.56
C PHE A 351 4.12 18.25 -28.02
N ARG A 352 4.41 17.48 -29.04
CA ARG A 352 5.68 17.52 -29.77
C ARG A 352 5.49 17.94 -31.22
N ALA A 353 6.55 18.47 -31.81
CA ALA A 353 6.62 18.61 -33.26
C ALA A 353 6.57 17.23 -33.94
N ALA A 354 5.78 17.13 -35.01
CA ALA A 354 5.61 15.94 -35.83
C ALA A 354 5.42 16.34 -37.30
N ASP A 355 5.57 15.39 -38.22
CA ASP A 355 5.52 15.67 -39.66
C ASP A 355 4.13 16.24 -40.01
N GLY A 356 4.07 17.51 -40.43
CA GLY A 356 2.82 18.19 -40.77
C GLY A 356 2.00 18.74 -39.59
N GLY A 357 2.54 18.82 -38.37
CA GLY A 357 1.84 19.48 -37.26
C GLY A 357 2.33 19.17 -35.84
N ILE A 358 1.38 18.88 -34.95
CA ILE A 358 1.62 18.61 -33.53
C ILE A 358 1.00 17.27 -33.12
N GLU A 359 1.71 16.52 -32.28
CA GLU A 359 1.23 15.26 -31.71
C GLU A 359 1.19 15.36 -30.19
N ALA A 360 0.17 14.78 -29.55
CA ALA A 360 0.06 14.79 -28.09
C ALA A 360 1.13 13.89 -27.47
N VAL A 361 1.69 14.33 -26.35
CA VAL A 361 2.73 13.61 -25.60
C VAL A 361 2.24 13.35 -24.20
N ASP A 362 2.36 12.09 -23.77
CA ASP A 362 2.12 11.72 -22.39
C ASP A 362 3.38 11.97 -21.54
N LEU A 363 3.31 12.96 -20.65
CA LEU A 363 4.35 13.27 -19.66
C LEU A 363 4.10 12.60 -18.30
N THR A 364 3.06 11.78 -18.18
CA THR A 364 2.67 11.09 -16.92
C THR A 364 3.16 9.65 -16.86
N SER A 365 3.60 9.08 -17.98
CA SER A 365 4.14 7.73 -18.05
C SER A 365 5.60 7.69 -18.50
N ARG A 366 6.28 6.61 -18.09
CA ARG A 366 7.63 6.28 -18.57
C ARG A 366 7.65 6.10 -20.09
N ASP A 367 6.67 5.36 -20.63
CA ASP A 367 6.61 5.04 -22.06
C ASP A 367 6.38 6.29 -22.91
N GLY A 368 5.55 7.23 -22.45
CA GLY A 368 5.34 8.51 -23.11
C GLY A 368 6.62 9.38 -23.17
N LEU A 369 7.44 9.35 -22.11
CA LEU A 369 8.76 10.01 -22.12
C LEU A 369 9.76 9.33 -23.05
N VAL A 370 9.78 8.00 -23.08
CA VAL A 370 10.62 7.26 -24.02
C VAL A 370 10.22 7.60 -25.46
N ALA A 371 8.92 7.59 -25.77
CA ALA A 371 8.41 7.98 -27.09
C ALA A 371 8.78 9.42 -27.48
N LEU A 372 8.74 10.36 -26.52
CA LEU A 372 9.21 11.73 -26.73
C LEU A 372 10.71 11.77 -27.08
N LEU A 373 11.54 11.04 -26.33
CA LEU A 373 12.99 11.00 -26.55
C LEU A 373 13.37 10.26 -27.85
N GLU A 374 12.59 9.28 -28.28
CA GLU A 374 12.79 8.55 -29.54
C GLU A 374 12.43 9.39 -30.76
N SER A 375 11.54 10.37 -30.60
CA SER A 375 11.14 11.25 -31.70
C SER A 375 12.25 12.23 -32.08
N ILE A 376 12.67 12.20 -33.35
CA ILE A 376 13.56 13.18 -33.94
C ILE A 376 13.16 13.44 -35.39
N GLN A 377 13.20 14.71 -35.78
CA GLN A 377 12.89 15.19 -37.12
C GLN A 377 14.13 15.79 -37.78
N PRO A 378 14.26 15.68 -39.11
CA PRO A 378 15.38 16.26 -39.85
C PRO A 378 15.33 17.79 -39.88
N ASP A 379 14.15 18.39 -39.66
CA ASP A 379 13.97 19.84 -39.69
C ASP A 379 14.73 20.52 -38.55
N SER A 380 15.33 21.68 -38.86
CA SER A 380 16.13 22.43 -37.88
C SER A 380 15.34 23.48 -37.09
N VAL A 381 14.10 23.74 -37.50
CA VAL A 381 13.18 24.70 -36.88
C VAL A 381 11.74 24.13 -36.92
N PRO A 382 10.99 24.13 -35.81
CA PRO A 382 9.63 23.59 -35.74
C PRO A 382 8.56 24.59 -36.25
N VAL A 383 8.73 25.18 -37.45
CA VAL A 383 7.87 26.27 -37.96
C VAL A 383 6.40 25.85 -38.12
N GLU A 384 6.17 24.70 -38.75
CA GLU A 384 4.82 24.19 -39.02
C GLU A 384 4.12 23.74 -37.74
N ALA A 385 4.83 23.02 -36.88
CA ALA A 385 4.36 22.62 -35.55
C ALA A 385 4.00 23.83 -34.69
N LEU A 386 4.85 24.87 -34.68
CA LEU A 386 4.58 26.12 -33.97
C LEU A 386 3.32 26.82 -34.50
N SER A 387 3.15 26.89 -35.84
CA SER A 387 1.93 27.46 -36.44
C SER A 387 0.66 26.74 -35.97
N ARG A 388 0.65 25.40 -36.01
CA ARG A 388 -0.48 24.58 -35.57
C ARG A 388 -0.75 24.70 -34.07
N PHE A 389 0.31 24.78 -33.28
CA PHE A 389 0.22 25.00 -31.85
C PHE A 389 -0.41 26.36 -31.54
N LEU A 390 0.03 27.42 -32.20
CA LEU A 390 -0.56 28.75 -32.04
C LEU A 390 -2.04 28.78 -32.43
N GLU A 391 -2.42 28.17 -33.56
CA GLU A 391 -3.83 28.03 -33.98
C GLU A 391 -4.69 27.33 -32.90
N ARG A 392 -4.18 26.25 -32.30
CA ARG A 392 -4.89 25.49 -31.25
C ARG A 392 -5.00 26.29 -29.94
N THR A 393 -3.96 27.03 -29.57
CA THR A 393 -3.95 27.85 -28.36
C THR A 393 -4.83 29.11 -28.49
N ALA A 394 -4.96 29.67 -29.69
CA ALA A 394 -5.83 30.81 -29.98
C ALA A 394 -7.32 30.44 -29.86
N ALA A 395 -7.69 29.20 -30.17
CA ALA A 395 -9.06 28.70 -30.04
C ALA A 395 -9.56 28.57 -28.58
N PHE A 396 -8.68 28.69 -27.59
CA PHE A 396 -9.05 28.62 -26.18
C PHE A 396 -9.46 29.99 -25.63
N ASP A 397 -10.67 30.03 -25.06
CA ASP A 397 -11.21 31.16 -24.33
C ASP A 397 -10.91 31.00 -22.83
N GLY A 398 -10.01 31.84 -22.29
CA GLY A 398 -9.57 31.78 -20.89
C GLY A 398 -8.06 31.95 -20.69
N PRO A 399 -7.59 31.90 -19.43
CA PRO A 399 -6.17 32.02 -19.10
C PRO A 399 -5.37 30.80 -19.60
N LEU A 400 -4.41 31.04 -20.50
CA LEU A 400 -3.56 30.02 -21.12
C LEU A 400 -2.10 30.46 -21.17
N ASP A 401 -1.23 29.63 -20.59
CA ASP A 401 0.22 29.68 -20.74
C ASP A 401 0.61 28.83 -21.96
N ALA A 402 1.03 29.45 -23.05
CA ALA A 402 1.59 28.77 -24.21
C ALA A 402 3.12 28.81 -24.13
N ILE A 403 3.75 27.64 -24.13
CA ILE A 403 5.19 27.49 -23.92
C ILE A 403 5.81 26.64 -25.02
N LEU A 404 6.86 27.13 -25.66
CA LEU A 404 7.69 26.38 -26.60
C LEU A 404 9.01 25.98 -25.92
N VAL A 405 9.38 24.71 -26.01
CA VAL A 405 10.69 24.19 -25.57
C VAL A 405 11.52 23.87 -26.81
N THR A 406 12.65 24.54 -27.02
CA THR A 406 13.47 24.42 -28.24
C THR A 406 14.96 24.72 -27.98
N HIS A 407 15.82 24.57 -28.99
CA HIS A 407 17.24 24.94 -28.92
C HIS A 407 17.43 26.46 -29.01
N GLU A 408 18.45 27.02 -28.34
CA GLU A 408 18.72 28.47 -28.33
C GLU A 408 18.89 29.08 -29.74
N ASP A 409 19.60 28.39 -30.63
CA ASP A 409 19.85 28.86 -31.99
C ASP A 409 18.59 29.04 -32.84
N VAL A 410 17.47 28.40 -32.48
CA VAL A 410 16.20 28.56 -33.20
C VAL A 410 15.69 29.99 -33.11
N LEU A 411 15.98 30.71 -32.02
CA LEU A 411 15.61 32.12 -31.86
C LEU A 411 16.36 33.08 -32.79
N HIS A 412 17.44 32.62 -33.43
CA HIS A 412 18.25 33.40 -34.36
C HIS A 412 17.91 33.11 -35.82
N ASP A 413 17.03 32.13 -36.07
CA ASP A 413 16.66 31.71 -37.41
C ASP A 413 15.66 32.69 -38.03
N PRO A 414 15.84 33.12 -39.30
CA PRO A 414 14.90 34.03 -39.98
C PRO A 414 13.48 33.48 -40.10
N ASP A 415 13.29 32.16 -40.12
CA ASP A 415 11.96 31.54 -40.25
C ASP A 415 11.15 31.59 -38.95
N PHE A 416 11.82 31.77 -37.80
CA PHE A 416 11.17 31.83 -36.50
C PHE A 416 10.33 33.12 -36.29
N PRO A 417 10.84 34.33 -36.57
CA PRO A 417 10.02 35.55 -36.61
C PRO A 417 8.83 35.46 -37.57
N ALA A 418 8.98 34.80 -38.71
CA ALA A 418 7.89 34.62 -39.67
C ALA A 418 6.75 33.76 -39.09
N ALA A 419 7.08 32.70 -38.34
CA ALA A 419 6.09 31.89 -37.63
C ALA A 419 5.34 32.68 -36.55
N LEU A 420 6.04 33.58 -35.85
CA LEU A 420 5.47 34.43 -34.79
C LEU A 420 4.52 35.52 -35.30
N ALA A 421 4.50 35.80 -36.62
CA ALA A 421 3.53 36.74 -37.18
C ALA A 421 2.06 36.30 -36.92
N LYS A 422 1.83 34.99 -36.79
CA LYS A 422 0.53 34.39 -36.46
C LYS A 422 0.16 34.48 -34.98
N LEU A 423 1.07 34.88 -34.10
CA LEU A 423 0.79 35.11 -32.69
C LEU A 423 -0.19 36.29 -32.57
N ASP A 424 -1.26 36.19 -31.78
CA ASP A 424 -2.13 37.33 -31.47
C ASP A 424 -1.41 38.36 -30.56
N ASP A 425 -2.13 39.29 -29.92
CA ASP A 425 -1.59 40.16 -28.87
C ASP A 425 -1.17 39.41 -27.58
N ARG A 426 -1.23 38.07 -27.59
CA ARG A 426 -0.78 37.20 -26.50
C ARG A 426 0.75 37.01 -26.55
N SER A 427 1.38 36.78 -25.41
CA SER A 427 2.79 36.38 -25.34
C SER A 427 2.96 34.87 -25.47
N LEU A 428 4.00 34.43 -26.17
CA LEU A 428 4.49 33.05 -26.17
C LEU A 428 5.73 33.00 -25.29
N ASP A 429 5.75 32.12 -24.29
CA ASP A 429 6.97 31.87 -23.53
C ASP A 429 7.82 30.81 -24.25
N VAL A 430 9.11 31.06 -24.38
CA VAL A 430 10.05 30.17 -25.10
C VAL A 430 11.15 29.78 -24.14
N ALA A 431 11.16 28.51 -23.77
CA ALA A 431 12.21 27.86 -23.00
C ALA A 431 13.28 27.32 -23.95
N THR A 432 14.44 27.95 -23.96
CA THR A 432 15.58 27.52 -24.76
C THR A 432 16.58 26.73 -23.95
N VAL A 433 17.07 25.65 -24.53
CA VAL A 433 18.15 24.81 -24.00
C VAL A 433 19.38 24.88 -24.90
N GLY A 434 20.56 24.95 -24.29
CA GLY A 434 21.86 24.88 -24.97
C GLY A 434 22.61 23.59 -24.64
N ALA A 435 23.52 23.19 -25.54
CA ALA A 435 24.43 22.05 -25.31
C ALA A 435 25.44 22.30 -24.18
N ASP A 436 25.61 23.55 -23.75
CA ASP A 436 26.46 23.96 -22.63
C ASP A 436 25.74 23.94 -21.27
N GLY A 437 24.50 23.45 -21.21
CA GLY A 437 23.71 23.36 -19.98
C GLY A 437 23.03 24.66 -19.59
N LYS A 438 23.03 25.67 -20.46
CA LYS A 438 22.28 26.90 -20.23
C LYS A 438 20.81 26.72 -20.57
N TYR A 439 19.98 27.16 -19.63
CA TYR A 439 18.55 27.30 -19.79
C TYR A 439 18.19 28.78 -19.76
N ARG A 440 17.36 29.22 -20.72
CA ARG A 440 16.79 30.57 -20.72
C ARG A 440 15.31 30.52 -21.00
N MET A 441 14.55 31.33 -20.28
CA MET A 441 13.13 31.54 -20.54
C MET A 441 12.94 32.94 -21.13
N TRP A 442 12.34 33.01 -22.30
CA TRP A 442 12.03 34.24 -23.02
C TRP A 442 10.52 34.44 -23.05
N SER A 443 10.07 35.67 -22.88
CA SER A 443 8.72 36.05 -23.28
C SER A 443 8.78 36.72 -24.64
N VAL A 444 8.09 36.14 -25.62
CA VAL A 444 8.12 36.56 -27.02
C VAL A 444 6.76 37.13 -27.40
N THR A 445 6.78 38.31 -28.00
CA THR A 445 5.60 39.01 -28.53
C THR A 445 5.90 39.47 -29.94
N ARG A 446 4.87 39.92 -30.68
CA ARG A 446 5.06 40.59 -31.99
C ARG A 446 6.03 41.79 -31.94
N ARG A 447 6.17 42.44 -30.79
CA ARG A 447 6.99 43.66 -30.61
C ARG A 447 8.45 43.35 -30.26
N GLY A 448 8.77 42.09 -29.96
CA GLY A 448 10.11 41.69 -29.55
C GLY A 448 10.09 40.64 -28.44
N ARG A 449 11.29 40.33 -27.95
CA ARG A 449 11.54 39.31 -26.93
C ARG A 449 12.15 39.92 -25.68
N ARG A 450 11.75 39.43 -24.51
CA ARG A 450 12.28 39.80 -23.20
C ARG A 450 12.79 38.55 -22.49
N LEU A 451 14.03 38.57 -22.02
CA LEU A 451 14.55 37.51 -21.15
C LEU A 451 13.83 37.59 -19.80
N LEU A 452 13.19 36.49 -19.38
CA LEU A 452 12.53 36.37 -18.09
C LEU A 452 13.49 35.77 -17.05
N LYS A 453 14.18 34.68 -17.42
CA LYS A 453 15.05 33.92 -16.51
C LYS A 453 16.20 33.26 -17.24
N GLU A 454 17.28 33.03 -16.51
CA GLU A 454 18.44 32.28 -16.96
C GLU A 454 18.93 31.38 -15.82
N ALA A 455 19.34 30.17 -16.16
CA ALA A 455 19.99 29.23 -15.25
C ALA A 455 21.11 28.49 -16.01
N ALA A 456 22.19 28.17 -15.32
CA ALA A 456 23.26 27.33 -15.84
C ALA A 456 23.33 26.06 -15.00
N LEU A 457 23.19 24.91 -15.65
CA LEU A 457 23.18 23.60 -15.01
C LEU A 457 24.43 22.82 -15.41
N SER A 458 25.03 22.11 -14.46
CA SER A 458 26.18 21.25 -14.74
C SER A 458 25.71 19.94 -15.37
N LEU A 459 25.77 19.85 -16.70
CA LEU A 459 25.37 18.64 -17.44
C LEU A 459 26.16 17.40 -17.01
N ASP A 460 27.44 17.54 -16.67
CA ASP A 460 28.28 16.44 -16.18
C ASP A 460 27.86 15.93 -14.80
N ALA A 461 27.42 16.82 -13.90
CA ALA A 461 26.91 16.40 -12.59
C ALA A 461 25.55 15.69 -12.70
N ILE A 462 24.78 15.99 -13.76
CA ILE A 462 23.38 15.58 -13.91
C ILE A 462 23.23 14.33 -14.79
N LEU A 463 24.05 14.19 -15.85
CA LEU A 463 24.04 13.06 -16.79
C LEU A 463 25.06 11.98 -16.44
N ALA A 464 25.96 12.21 -15.47
CA ALA A 464 26.82 11.14 -14.99
C ALA A 464 25.94 9.98 -14.48
N PRO A 465 26.32 8.71 -14.79
CA PRO A 465 25.74 7.57 -14.08
C PRO A 465 25.86 7.89 -12.60
N PRO A 466 24.85 7.55 -11.76
CA PRO A 466 24.94 7.83 -10.34
C PRO A 466 26.28 7.30 -9.88
N ARG A 467 27.22 8.23 -9.60
CA ARG A 467 28.29 7.87 -8.69
C ARG A 467 27.52 7.35 -7.48
N PRO A 468 27.98 6.28 -6.83
CA PRO A 468 27.59 6.08 -5.45
C PRO A 468 28.08 7.36 -4.74
N GLU A 469 27.25 8.40 -4.77
CA GLU A 469 27.14 9.29 -3.65
C GLU A 469 26.86 8.32 -2.53
N LEU A 470 27.91 8.07 -1.76
CA LEU A 470 27.75 7.91 -0.33
C LEU A 470 26.82 9.06 0.05
N ARG A 471 25.50 8.83 -0.04
CA ARG A 471 24.50 9.74 0.49
C ARG A 471 24.99 9.91 1.90
N GLY A 472 25.56 11.09 2.20
CA GLY A 472 25.92 11.43 3.55
C GLY A 472 24.69 11.08 4.35
N VAL A 473 24.84 10.15 5.30
CA VAL A 473 23.75 9.73 6.18
C VAL A 473 23.08 11.05 6.61
N PRO A 474 21.77 11.23 6.37
CA PRO A 474 21.12 12.50 6.65
C PRO A 474 21.51 12.87 8.08
N LEU A 475 22.18 14.02 8.23
CA LEU A 475 22.71 14.46 9.52
C LEU A 475 21.60 14.60 10.55
N VAL A 476 20.32 14.53 10.18
CA VAL A 476 19.22 14.53 11.12
C VAL A 476 18.19 13.49 10.68
N GLY A 477 17.83 12.58 11.59
CA GLY A 477 16.81 11.57 11.38
C GLY A 477 15.42 12.18 11.12
N PRO A 478 14.54 11.47 10.42
CA PRO A 478 13.21 11.97 10.01
C PRO A 478 12.23 12.22 11.17
N GLU A 479 12.51 11.69 12.37
CA GLU A 479 11.67 11.83 13.56
C GLU A 479 12.21 12.93 14.51
N LEU A 480 12.28 14.15 14.00
CA LEU A 480 12.68 15.32 14.80
C LEU A 480 11.55 15.75 15.75
N ASP A 481 11.73 15.53 17.05
CA ASP A 481 10.97 16.23 18.09
C ASP A 481 11.45 17.68 18.17
N ALA A 482 10.62 18.63 17.73
CA ALA A 482 10.94 20.05 17.71
C ALA A 482 11.23 20.65 19.10
N SER A 483 10.92 19.94 20.20
CA SER A 483 11.21 20.36 21.56
C SER A 483 12.62 20.00 22.06
N GLN A 484 13.38 19.19 21.29
CA GLN A 484 14.71 18.72 21.67
C GLN A 484 15.82 19.39 20.84
N PRO A 485 17.04 19.52 21.40
CA PRO A 485 18.18 19.98 20.62
C PRO A 485 18.42 19.09 19.40
N VAL A 486 18.57 19.70 18.22
CA VAL A 486 18.81 19.02 16.93
C VAL A 486 19.91 17.96 17.02
N LEU A 487 20.94 18.22 17.85
CA LEU A 487 22.04 17.32 18.16
C LEU A 487 21.60 15.89 18.54
N LEU A 488 20.46 15.73 19.22
CA LEU A 488 19.94 14.43 19.68
C LEU A 488 19.26 13.63 18.56
N ALA A 489 18.91 14.27 17.45
CA ALA A 489 18.34 13.64 16.27
C ALA A 489 19.39 13.35 15.18
N VAL A 490 20.68 13.64 15.43
CA VAL A 490 21.78 13.42 14.48
C VAL A 490 22.27 11.99 14.55
N GLU A 491 22.16 11.25 13.44
CA GLU A 491 22.75 9.92 13.28
C GLU A 491 23.80 9.93 12.16
N PRO A 492 25.06 9.52 12.43
CA PRO A 492 25.61 9.15 13.73
C PRO A 492 25.85 10.37 14.63
N PHE A 493 25.75 10.20 15.95
CA PHE A 493 25.93 11.29 16.93
C PHE A 493 27.28 12.00 16.71
N PRO A 494 27.32 13.35 16.63
CA PRO A 494 28.46 14.03 16.02
C PRO A 494 29.63 14.29 16.98
N PHE A 495 29.45 14.07 18.28
CA PHE A 495 30.54 14.19 19.26
C PHE A 495 31.08 12.83 19.67
N LEU A 496 32.40 12.78 19.86
CA LEU A 496 33.04 11.69 20.57
C LEU A 496 32.73 11.82 22.07
N LEU A 497 32.32 10.73 22.70
CA LEU A 497 31.90 10.70 24.08
C LEU A 497 32.97 10.04 24.97
N PRO A 498 33.36 10.65 26.10
CA PRO A 498 34.21 9.99 27.07
C PRO A 498 33.42 8.88 27.75
N HIS A 499 33.83 7.63 27.52
CA HIS A 499 33.26 6.47 28.19
C HIS A 499 34.38 5.46 28.49
N GLU A 500 34.24 4.71 29.58
CA GLU A 500 35.16 3.63 29.94
C GLU A 500 34.81 2.35 29.18
N VAL A 501 35.83 1.64 28.69
CA VAL A 501 35.64 0.33 28.03
C VAL A 501 35.44 -0.73 29.11
N GLU A 502 34.30 -1.43 29.09
CA GLU A 502 34.08 -2.59 29.96
C GLU A 502 34.58 -3.85 29.24
N PRO A 503 35.70 -4.49 29.66
CA PRO A 503 36.35 -5.54 28.87
C PRO A 503 35.44 -6.74 28.55
N ARG A 504 34.51 -7.08 29.46
CA ARG A 504 33.55 -8.18 29.27
C ARG A 504 32.46 -7.89 28.23
N ARG A 505 32.34 -6.64 27.79
CA ARG A 505 31.35 -6.16 26.83
C ARG A 505 32.02 -5.49 25.64
N ALA A 506 33.28 -5.82 25.40
CA ALA A 506 34.11 -5.20 24.38
C ALA A 506 34.74 -6.24 23.47
N ALA A 507 34.91 -5.88 22.21
CA ALA A 507 35.62 -6.65 21.21
C ALA A 507 36.75 -5.78 20.63
N PRO A 508 38.03 -6.12 20.90
CA PRO A 508 39.17 -5.44 20.30
C PRO A 508 39.48 -5.99 18.89
N ASN A 509 39.88 -5.10 18.00
CA ASN A 509 40.42 -5.41 16.69
C ASN A 509 41.68 -4.55 16.43
N PRO A 510 42.82 -5.16 16.04
CA PRO A 510 44.06 -4.42 15.79
C PRO A 510 43.95 -3.32 14.73
N ALA A 511 43.12 -3.53 13.70
CA ALA A 511 42.94 -2.57 12.61
C ALA A 511 41.89 -1.51 12.94
N HIS A 512 40.84 -1.87 13.68
CA HIS A 512 39.66 -1.02 13.89
C HIS A 512 39.48 -0.49 15.31
N GLY A 513 40.39 -0.78 16.23
CA GLY A 513 40.30 -0.34 17.62
C GLY A 513 39.34 -1.19 18.44
N VAL A 514 38.55 -0.61 19.33
CA VAL A 514 37.68 -1.36 20.26
C VAL A 514 36.22 -0.98 20.07
N VAL A 515 35.33 -1.95 20.01
CA VAL A 515 33.87 -1.73 20.08
C VAL A 515 33.36 -2.26 21.41
N SER A 516 32.54 -1.49 22.13
CA SER A 516 31.95 -1.93 23.39
C SER A 516 30.48 -1.55 23.50
N ALA A 517 29.68 -2.46 24.05
CA ALA A 517 28.29 -2.19 24.40
C ALA A 517 28.19 -1.76 25.87
N THR A 518 27.64 -0.59 26.12
CA THR A 518 27.47 -0.04 27.47
C THR A 518 26.27 -0.68 28.19
N ARG A 519 26.13 -0.45 29.50
CA ARG A 519 25.00 -0.95 30.29
C ARG A 519 23.71 -0.15 30.11
N ASP A 520 23.83 1.09 29.66
CA ASP A 520 22.69 1.97 29.37
C ASP A 520 22.16 1.82 27.93
N GLY A 521 22.65 0.83 27.17
CA GLY A 521 22.08 0.47 25.87
C GLY A 521 22.69 1.20 24.69
N ARG A 522 23.98 1.56 24.76
CA ARG A 522 24.70 2.21 23.65
C ARG A 522 25.79 1.30 23.10
N LEU A 523 26.02 1.39 21.79
CA LEU A 523 27.16 0.74 21.14
C LEU A 523 28.19 1.82 20.80
N MET A 524 29.40 1.66 21.32
CA MET A 524 30.46 2.66 21.31
C MET A 524 31.70 2.10 20.62
N HIS A 525 32.41 2.97 19.88
CA HIS A 525 33.59 2.60 19.10
C HIS A 525 34.76 3.55 19.37
N TRP A 526 35.87 3.01 19.85
CA TRP A 526 37.14 3.69 20.05
C TRP A 526 38.08 3.32 18.91
N ALA A 527 38.12 4.13 17.86
CA ALA A 527 39.01 3.92 16.71
C ALA A 527 40.50 4.07 17.07
N HIS A 528 40.81 4.90 18.08
CA HIS A 528 42.17 5.18 18.52
C HIS A 528 42.28 5.12 20.05
N LYS A 529 43.45 4.70 20.55
CA LYS A 529 43.72 4.53 21.99
C LYS A 529 43.59 5.82 22.81
N ASP A 530 43.88 6.97 22.21
CA ASP A 530 43.91 8.29 22.88
C ASP A 530 42.67 9.15 22.54
N ALA A 531 41.64 8.55 21.94
CA ALA A 531 40.43 9.25 21.52
C ALA A 531 39.20 8.82 22.33
N ALA A 532 38.26 9.74 22.48
CA ALA A 532 36.93 9.43 22.99
C ALA A 532 36.13 8.57 21.98
N ALA A 533 35.06 7.93 22.45
CA ALA A 533 34.33 6.95 21.67
C ALA A 533 33.30 7.58 20.73
N ARG A 534 33.23 7.09 19.48
CA ARG A 534 32.11 7.35 18.59
C ARG A 534 30.90 6.54 19.06
N GLN A 535 29.74 7.16 19.19
CA GLN A 535 28.49 6.44 19.44
C GLN A 535 27.93 5.93 18.11
N LEU A 536 27.91 4.60 17.94
CA LEU A 536 27.37 3.95 16.74
C LEU A 536 25.84 3.89 16.81
N THR A 537 25.28 3.59 17.99
CA THR A 537 23.84 3.69 18.26
C THR A 537 23.57 3.94 19.74
N ALA A 538 22.53 4.73 20.04
CA ALA A 538 22.00 4.92 21.40
C ALA A 538 20.86 3.94 21.75
N ALA A 539 20.46 3.10 20.80
CA ALA A 539 19.24 2.31 20.88
C ALA A 539 19.55 0.80 20.75
N LEU A 540 20.57 0.30 21.45
CA LEU A 540 20.77 -1.14 21.54
C LEU A 540 19.49 -1.79 22.13
N PRO A 541 19.01 -2.89 21.53
CA PRO A 541 17.86 -3.61 22.04
C PRO A 541 18.00 -3.93 23.53
N ARG A 542 16.90 -3.83 24.29
CA ARG A 542 16.93 -4.12 25.73
C ARG A 542 17.20 -5.61 25.96
N GLY A 543 18.21 -5.91 26.75
CA GLY A 543 18.55 -7.28 27.11
C GLY A 543 19.97 -7.44 27.66
N VAL A 544 20.37 -8.70 27.80
CA VAL A 544 21.73 -9.13 28.10
C VAL A 544 22.53 -9.15 26.79
N LEU A 545 23.77 -8.65 26.83
CA LEU A 545 24.72 -8.83 25.75
C LEU A 545 25.26 -10.26 25.82
N HIS A 546 24.92 -11.08 24.82
CA HIS A 546 25.37 -12.46 24.73
C HIS A 546 26.70 -12.61 24.00
N TRP A 547 26.96 -11.72 23.03
CA TRP A 547 28.16 -11.81 22.19
C TRP A 547 28.46 -10.48 21.53
N ILE A 548 29.75 -10.20 21.31
CA ILE A 548 30.23 -9.04 20.56
C ILE A 548 31.52 -9.41 19.81
N ALA A 549 31.66 -8.95 18.57
CA ALA A 549 32.86 -9.18 17.76
C ALA A 549 33.08 -8.06 16.74
N VAL A 550 34.32 -7.96 16.23
CA VAL A 550 34.72 -6.99 15.20
C VAL A 550 35.57 -7.69 14.13
N GLU A 551 35.13 -7.58 12.89
CA GLU A 551 35.78 -8.15 11.70
C GLU A 551 36.90 -7.27 11.16
N ASP A 552 37.76 -7.87 10.35
CA ASP A 552 38.91 -7.19 9.76
C ASP A 552 38.47 -6.25 8.62
N GLU A 553 37.31 -6.51 8.02
CA GLU A 553 36.62 -5.68 7.04
C GLU A 553 35.93 -4.44 7.65
N GLY A 554 35.91 -4.32 8.99
CA GLY A 554 35.35 -3.16 9.69
C GLY A 554 33.86 -3.26 9.99
N LEU A 555 33.32 -4.47 10.07
CA LEU A 555 31.99 -4.74 10.60
C LEU A 555 32.06 -5.17 12.07
N ALA A 556 31.20 -4.62 12.90
CA ALA A 556 31.04 -5.02 14.29
C ALA A 556 29.67 -5.64 14.52
N PHE A 557 29.61 -6.68 15.34
CA PHE A 557 28.40 -7.42 15.63
C PHE A 557 28.16 -7.45 17.13
N ALA A 558 26.91 -7.27 17.56
CA ALA A 558 26.50 -7.42 18.95
C ALA A 558 25.17 -8.20 19.03
N LEU A 559 25.16 -9.32 19.73
CA LEU A 559 23.96 -10.11 19.98
C LEU A 559 23.37 -9.74 21.35
N VAL A 560 22.16 -9.17 21.35
CA VAL A 560 21.50 -8.67 22.57
C VAL A 560 20.08 -9.23 22.66
N GLY A 561 19.65 -9.68 23.84
CA GLY A 561 18.27 -10.11 24.06
C GLY A 561 18.01 -10.61 25.47
N SER A 562 16.80 -11.09 25.74
CA SER A 562 16.46 -11.65 27.04
C SER A 562 15.43 -12.79 26.90
N SER A 563 14.96 -13.38 28.00
CA SER A 563 13.83 -14.32 27.91
C SER A 563 12.50 -13.63 27.56
N ARG A 564 12.40 -12.32 27.81
CA ARG A 564 11.21 -11.50 27.54
C ARG A 564 11.29 -10.73 26.22
N SER A 565 12.49 -10.52 25.68
CA SER A 565 12.75 -9.83 24.40
C SER A 565 13.46 -10.78 23.44
N ALA A 566 13.08 -10.80 22.17
CA ALA A 566 13.76 -11.65 21.18
C ALA A 566 15.28 -11.36 21.14
N LEU A 567 16.07 -12.33 20.66
CA LEU A 567 17.48 -12.10 20.37
C LEU A 567 17.60 -11.23 19.12
N HIS A 568 18.37 -10.16 19.21
CA HIS A 568 18.63 -9.21 18.14
C HIS A 568 20.12 -9.19 17.85
N LEU A 569 20.47 -9.36 16.57
CA LEU A 569 21.80 -9.14 16.05
C LEU A 569 21.90 -7.70 15.56
N VAL A 570 22.75 -6.92 16.20
CA VAL A 570 23.08 -5.56 15.78
C VAL A 570 24.38 -5.62 14.99
N THR A 571 24.35 -5.15 13.75
CA THR A 571 25.51 -5.06 12.87
C THR A 571 25.86 -3.60 12.65
N ALA A 572 27.10 -3.21 12.86
CA ALA A 572 27.56 -1.84 12.74
C ALA A 572 28.76 -1.74 11.79
N GLU A 573 28.64 -0.91 10.76
CA GLU A 573 29.75 -0.60 9.85
C GLU A 573 30.60 0.52 10.46
N LEU A 574 31.84 0.22 10.83
CA LEU A 574 32.68 1.13 11.62
C LEU A 574 33.12 2.37 10.84
N ALA A 575 33.28 2.25 9.52
CA ALA A 575 33.61 3.36 8.65
C ALA A 575 32.48 4.42 8.62
N THR A 576 31.25 3.99 8.32
CA THR A 576 30.10 4.90 8.17
C THR A 576 29.44 5.23 9.50
N GLY A 577 29.54 4.34 10.49
CA GLY A 577 28.80 4.39 11.74
C GLY A 577 27.36 3.86 11.63
N ARG A 578 26.97 3.31 10.47
CA ARG A 578 25.61 2.81 10.24
C ARG A 578 25.37 1.52 11.00
N CYS A 579 24.26 1.45 11.72
CA CYS A 579 23.82 0.25 12.42
C CYS A 579 22.57 -0.34 11.76
N THR A 580 22.51 -1.65 11.65
CA THR A 580 21.31 -2.43 11.32
C THR A 580 20.98 -3.36 12.47
N VAL A 581 19.70 -3.69 12.63
CA VAL A 581 19.22 -4.60 13.67
C VAL A 581 18.37 -5.67 13.03
N ALA A 582 18.78 -6.92 13.17
CA ALA A 582 18.03 -8.09 12.72
C ALA A 582 17.50 -8.87 13.93
N ARG A 583 16.21 -9.20 13.94
CA ARG A 583 15.64 -10.10 14.94
C ARG A 583 15.94 -11.54 14.53
N LEU A 584 16.68 -12.28 15.35
CA LEU A 584 16.96 -13.68 15.10
C LEU A 584 15.73 -14.54 15.44
N ALA A 585 15.35 -15.42 14.53
CA ALA A 585 14.34 -16.45 14.74
C ALA A 585 14.87 -17.61 15.61
N ALA A 586 15.56 -17.27 16.71
CA ALA A 586 16.11 -18.23 17.65
C ALA A 586 15.02 -19.03 18.34
N THR A 587 15.20 -20.34 18.41
CA THR A 587 14.18 -21.26 18.91
C THR A 587 14.40 -21.65 20.38
N GLY A 588 15.28 -20.93 21.10
CA GLY A 588 15.60 -21.16 22.51
C GLY A 588 16.24 -19.93 23.18
N TYR A 589 16.23 -19.92 24.51
CA TYR A 589 16.89 -18.90 25.33
C TYR A 589 17.18 -19.43 26.75
N PRO A 590 18.29 -19.02 27.42
CA PRO A 590 19.43 -18.32 26.83
C PRO A 590 20.30 -19.31 26.03
N PRO A 591 21.05 -18.84 25.01
CA PRO A 591 22.12 -19.64 24.43
C PRO A 591 23.20 -19.90 25.51
N ALA A 592 23.72 -21.12 25.55
CA ALA A 592 24.82 -21.52 26.42
C ALA A 592 26.16 -20.97 25.92
N ALA A 593 26.33 -20.88 24.59
CA ALA A 593 27.45 -20.22 23.95
C ALA A 593 27.01 -19.55 22.65
N VAL A 594 27.75 -18.54 22.24
CA VAL A 594 27.57 -17.84 20.98
C VAL A 594 28.94 -17.57 20.39
N PHE A 595 29.14 -17.94 19.13
CA PHE A 595 30.41 -17.78 18.46
C PHE A 595 30.23 -17.64 16.96
N ARG A 596 31.20 -16.99 16.32
CA ARG A 596 31.33 -16.95 14.87
C ARG A 596 32.24 -18.07 14.41
N HIS A 597 31.87 -18.73 13.32
CA HIS A 597 32.79 -19.57 12.57
C HIS A 597 32.57 -19.36 11.08
N GLN A 598 33.58 -18.79 10.41
CA GLN A 598 33.45 -18.28 9.03
C GLN A 598 32.27 -17.28 8.92
N GLU A 599 31.39 -17.44 7.94
CA GLU A 599 30.22 -16.58 7.70
C GLU A 599 28.99 -16.95 8.55
N ALA A 600 29.13 -17.92 9.48
CA ALA A 600 28.04 -18.39 10.32
C ALA A 600 28.12 -17.84 11.75
N LEU A 601 26.99 -17.35 12.25
CA LEU A 601 26.75 -17.08 13.66
C LEU A 601 26.05 -18.30 14.28
N VAL A 602 26.68 -18.95 15.25
CA VAL A 602 26.13 -20.15 15.89
C VAL A 602 25.66 -19.82 17.30
N LEU A 603 24.37 -20.10 17.56
CA LEU A 603 23.78 -20.05 18.90
C LEU A 603 23.68 -21.48 19.42
N ALA A 604 24.47 -21.76 20.45
CA ALA A 604 24.64 -23.08 21.00
C ALA A 604 23.77 -23.29 22.24
N TYR A 605 23.04 -24.41 22.28
CA TYR A 605 22.22 -24.83 23.41
C TYR A 605 22.68 -26.21 23.90
N SER A 606 22.05 -26.72 24.96
CA SER A 606 22.42 -28.01 25.55
C SER A 606 22.15 -29.22 24.64
N ARG A 607 21.19 -29.11 23.71
CA ARG A 607 20.74 -30.22 22.82
C ARG A 607 20.61 -29.84 21.34
N LYS A 608 21.02 -28.63 20.96
CA LYS A 608 20.95 -28.16 19.57
C LYS A 608 21.87 -26.98 19.33
N LEU A 609 22.11 -26.70 18.05
CA LEU A 609 22.74 -25.50 17.52
C LEU A 609 21.74 -24.83 16.58
N ASP A 610 21.50 -23.53 16.75
CA ASP A 610 20.84 -22.72 15.74
C ASP A 610 21.94 -21.98 14.96
N VAL A 611 22.05 -22.21 13.65
CA VAL A 611 23.08 -21.65 12.78
C VAL A 611 22.45 -20.55 11.92
N PHE A 612 22.92 -19.33 12.08
CA PHE A 612 22.46 -18.16 11.37
C PHE A 612 23.51 -17.69 10.37
N ASP A 613 23.04 -17.11 9.27
CA ASP A 613 23.86 -16.25 8.43
C ASP A 613 24.27 -15.00 9.23
N LEU A 614 25.58 -14.71 9.27
CA LEU A 614 26.09 -13.59 10.06
C LEU A 614 25.66 -12.22 9.51
N HIS A 615 25.44 -12.08 8.21
CA HIS A 615 25.14 -10.81 7.56
C HIS A 615 23.63 -10.54 7.48
N SER A 616 22.84 -11.53 7.09
CA SER A 616 21.38 -11.41 6.97
C SER A 616 20.65 -11.66 8.29
N GLY A 617 21.25 -12.43 9.21
CA GLY A 617 20.59 -12.87 10.44
C GLY A 617 19.53 -13.96 10.21
N GLU A 618 19.46 -14.54 9.00
CA GLU A 618 18.52 -15.61 8.68
C GLU A 618 18.99 -16.96 9.26
N LEU A 619 18.05 -17.76 9.76
CA LEU A 619 18.32 -19.11 10.25
C LEU A 619 18.61 -20.02 9.05
N ARG A 620 19.84 -20.52 8.94
CA ARG A 620 20.27 -21.45 7.88
C ARG A 620 19.96 -22.89 8.25
N GLU A 621 20.28 -23.29 9.48
CA GLU A 621 20.18 -24.69 9.90
C GLU A 621 19.92 -24.80 11.41
N VAL A 622 19.17 -25.82 11.82
CA VAL A 622 19.08 -26.25 13.21
C VAL A 622 19.69 -27.64 13.31
N PHE A 623 20.83 -27.76 14.00
CA PHE A 623 21.59 -29.00 14.12
C PHE A 623 21.38 -29.62 15.52
N PRO A 624 20.83 -30.84 15.65
CA PRO A 624 20.61 -31.47 16.95
C PRO A 624 21.93 -31.95 17.57
N ILE A 625 22.06 -31.84 18.90
CA ILE A 625 23.16 -32.42 19.67
C ILE A 625 22.58 -33.56 20.51
N GLU A 626 23.07 -34.78 20.27
CA GLU A 626 22.52 -36.01 20.86
C GLU A 626 22.72 -36.12 22.38
N HIS A 627 23.78 -35.51 22.91
CA HIS A 627 24.20 -35.64 24.30
C HIS A 627 24.38 -34.25 24.93
N GLY A 628 24.01 -34.08 26.20
CA GLY A 628 24.09 -32.79 26.91
C GLY A 628 25.51 -32.21 26.88
N ALA A 629 25.73 -31.24 26.01
CA ALA A 629 27.03 -30.59 25.84
C ALA A 629 27.27 -29.52 26.92
N SER A 630 28.45 -29.55 27.54
CA SER A 630 28.94 -28.43 28.35
C SER A 630 29.82 -27.56 27.49
N TRP A 631 29.35 -26.35 27.19
CA TRP A 631 30.09 -25.41 26.34
C TRP A 631 31.32 -24.88 27.07
N GLY A 632 32.46 -24.91 26.37
CA GLY A 632 33.72 -24.30 26.79
C GLY A 632 33.87 -22.93 26.13
N HIS A 633 34.95 -22.76 25.37
CA HIS A 633 35.27 -21.52 24.68
C HIS A 633 34.91 -21.55 23.21
N GLY A 634 34.29 -20.48 22.70
CA GLY A 634 33.98 -20.33 21.28
C GLY A 634 33.24 -21.56 20.73
N ARG A 635 33.80 -22.17 19.68
CA ARG A 635 33.20 -23.36 19.03
C ARG A 635 33.44 -24.69 19.75
N TYR A 636 34.16 -24.70 20.86
CA TYR A 636 34.58 -25.92 21.55
C TYR A 636 33.65 -26.24 22.73
N PHE A 637 33.32 -27.52 22.87
CA PHE A 637 32.50 -28.03 23.96
C PHE A 637 32.98 -29.40 24.42
N PHE A 638 32.53 -29.79 25.60
CA PHE A 638 32.85 -31.06 26.23
C PHE A 638 31.59 -31.91 26.37
N ASP A 639 31.68 -33.18 25.98
CA ASP A 639 30.63 -34.18 26.17
C ASP A 639 31.24 -35.52 26.63
N ASN A 640 30.43 -36.60 26.64
CA ASN A 640 30.85 -37.95 27.06
C ASN A 640 32.02 -38.56 26.26
N GLY A 641 32.36 -38.01 25.09
CA GLY A 641 33.47 -38.44 24.24
C GLY A 641 34.73 -37.56 24.33
N GLY A 642 34.73 -36.52 25.17
CA GLY A 642 35.85 -35.59 25.32
C GLY A 642 35.59 -34.25 24.63
N TRP A 643 36.67 -33.50 24.35
CA TRP A 643 36.55 -32.23 23.65
C TRP A 643 36.14 -32.43 22.19
N ALA A 644 35.13 -31.69 21.78
CA ALA A 644 34.64 -31.60 20.41
C ALA A 644 34.52 -30.12 20.00
N CYS A 645 34.44 -29.88 18.71
CA CYS A 645 34.18 -28.56 18.15
C CYS A 645 33.11 -28.60 17.08
N VAL A 646 32.44 -27.47 16.90
CA VAL A 646 31.58 -27.22 15.76
C VAL A 646 32.44 -26.73 14.60
N ALA A 647 32.52 -27.51 13.53
CA ALA A 647 33.07 -27.10 12.26
C ALA A 647 31.91 -26.67 11.34
N PHE A 648 32.15 -25.67 10.51
CA PHE A 648 31.21 -25.20 9.50
C PHE A 648 31.96 -25.18 8.18
N ASP A 649 31.47 -25.92 7.19
CA ASP A 649 32.11 -26.07 5.87
C ASP A 649 31.59 -25.05 4.84
N GLY A 650 30.83 -24.05 5.31
CA GLY A 650 30.13 -23.07 4.47
C GLY A 650 28.69 -23.47 4.12
N ARG A 651 28.31 -24.74 4.28
CA ARG A 651 26.97 -25.26 3.97
C ARG A 651 26.25 -25.88 5.17
N SER A 652 26.96 -26.64 6.00
CA SER A 652 26.38 -27.35 7.14
C SER A 652 27.30 -27.35 8.35
N ALA A 653 26.69 -27.37 9.54
CA ALA A 653 27.43 -27.57 10.77
C ALA A 653 27.76 -29.07 10.96
N ALA A 654 28.99 -29.38 11.32
CA ALA A 654 29.45 -30.72 11.66
C ALA A 654 30.16 -30.72 13.01
N ILE A 655 29.96 -31.76 13.81
CA ILE A 655 30.69 -31.94 15.07
C ILE A 655 31.94 -32.76 14.79
N THR A 656 33.11 -32.18 15.07
CA THR A 656 34.41 -32.86 14.93
C THR A 656 35.05 -33.06 16.30
N ARG A 657 35.58 -34.27 16.55
CA ARG A 657 36.33 -34.57 17.77
C ARG A 657 37.70 -33.93 17.73
N VAL A 658 38.16 -33.36 18.85
CA VAL A 658 39.54 -32.86 18.99
C VAL A 658 40.44 -34.05 19.36
N PRO A 659 41.22 -34.62 18.42
CA PRO A 659 41.81 -35.95 18.61
C PRO A 659 42.82 -36.01 19.76
N LYS A 660 43.53 -34.91 20.02
CA LYS A 660 44.55 -34.80 21.09
C LYS A 660 44.02 -34.33 22.44
N ALA A 661 42.69 -34.22 22.62
CA ALA A 661 42.07 -33.83 23.89
C ALA A 661 40.92 -34.77 24.33
N PRO A 662 41.19 -36.08 24.53
CA PRO A 662 40.22 -37.04 25.04
C PRO A 662 39.83 -36.78 26.52
N LEU A 663 38.83 -37.53 27.01
CA LEU A 663 38.13 -37.36 28.31
C LEU A 663 39.02 -37.25 29.58
N ASN A 664 40.34 -37.48 29.49
CA ASN A 664 41.29 -37.45 30.61
C ASN A 664 42.59 -36.66 30.32
N ALA A 665 42.60 -35.81 29.29
CA ALA A 665 43.83 -35.15 28.85
C ALA A 665 44.30 -33.97 29.74
N GLY A 666 43.55 -33.62 30.79
CA GLY A 666 43.96 -32.60 31.75
C GLY A 666 43.96 -31.17 31.20
N PHE A 667 43.12 -30.89 30.20
CA PHE A 667 42.89 -29.54 29.68
C PHE A 667 41.76 -28.84 30.44
N LEU A 668 42.00 -27.59 30.82
CA LEU A 668 41.03 -26.71 31.46
C LEU A 668 40.08 -26.09 30.42
N GLU A 669 40.61 -25.71 29.26
CA GLU A 669 39.87 -25.03 28.20
C GLU A 669 40.52 -25.28 26.84
N VAL A 670 39.73 -25.39 25.78
CA VAL A 670 40.17 -25.47 24.38
C VAL A 670 39.60 -24.29 23.61
N PHE A 671 40.42 -23.60 22.83
CA PHE A 671 40.07 -22.35 22.15
C PHE A 671 40.81 -22.20 20.81
N ASP A 672 40.33 -21.30 19.95
CA ASP A 672 41.07 -20.89 18.75
C ASP A 672 41.91 -19.66 19.07
N ARG A 673 43.15 -19.60 18.56
CA ARG A 673 44.03 -18.46 18.74
C ARG A 673 44.07 -17.62 17.47
N ARG A 674 43.75 -16.32 17.58
CA ARG A 674 43.71 -15.41 16.42
C ARG A 674 45.04 -15.44 15.65
N GLY A 675 44.97 -15.64 14.34
CA GLY A 675 46.11 -15.68 13.43
C GLY A 675 46.95 -16.96 13.47
N LEU A 676 46.55 -17.99 14.22
CA LEU A 676 47.24 -19.27 14.30
C LEU A 676 46.27 -20.43 14.09
N ASP A 677 46.66 -21.38 13.25
CA ASP A 677 45.81 -22.51 12.91
C ASP A 677 45.77 -23.57 14.00
N GLY A 678 44.59 -24.18 14.10
CA GLY A 678 44.32 -25.35 14.93
C GLY A 678 43.83 -25.03 16.34
N PRO A 679 43.20 -26.02 17.02
CA PRO A 679 42.79 -25.90 18.41
C PRO A 679 43.98 -25.72 19.34
N TRP A 680 43.86 -24.85 20.33
CA TRP A 680 44.81 -24.65 21.41
C TRP A 680 44.20 -25.05 22.75
N GLY A 681 44.98 -25.69 23.62
CA GLY A 681 44.51 -26.17 24.92
C GLY A 681 45.31 -25.55 26.07
N VAL A 682 44.61 -25.08 27.11
CA VAL A 682 45.22 -24.72 28.39
C VAL A 682 45.30 -25.97 29.27
N THR A 683 46.49 -26.36 29.68
CA THR A 683 46.70 -27.52 30.55
C THR A 683 46.50 -27.17 32.02
N THR A 684 46.14 -28.15 32.84
CA THR A 684 46.09 -28.06 34.32
C THR A 684 47.43 -27.67 34.96
N ARG A 685 48.55 -27.75 34.21
CA ARG A 685 49.89 -27.31 34.62
C ARG A 685 50.24 -25.90 34.15
N SER A 686 49.25 -25.12 33.69
CA SER A 686 49.40 -23.73 33.25
C SER A 686 50.25 -23.51 31.99
N GLY A 687 50.38 -24.54 31.14
CA GLY A 687 50.98 -24.45 29.79
C GLY A 687 49.93 -24.37 28.67
N ILE A 688 50.30 -23.81 27.52
CA ILE A 688 49.44 -23.65 26.33
C ILE A 688 50.01 -24.51 25.19
N VAL A 689 49.21 -25.45 24.68
CA VAL A 689 49.63 -26.44 23.68
C VAL A 689 48.81 -26.29 22.40
N ASN A 690 49.46 -26.36 21.23
CA ASN A 690 48.74 -26.51 19.97
C ASN A 690 48.32 -27.98 19.79
N LEU A 691 47.01 -28.23 19.78
CA LEU A 691 46.42 -29.57 19.71
C LEU A 691 46.36 -30.12 18.26
N ALA A 692 46.66 -29.30 17.25
CA ALA A 692 46.89 -29.78 15.88
C ALA A 692 48.34 -30.27 15.72
N SER A 693 49.34 -29.43 15.98
CA SER A 693 50.76 -29.77 15.77
C SER A 693 51.35 -30.62 16.89
N GLY A 694 50.88 -30.45 18.14
CA GLY A 694 51.48 -31.07 19.33
C GLY A 694 52.70 -30.34 19.88
N GLU A 695 53.01 -29.14 19.36
CA GLU A 695 54.07 -28.29 19.91
C GLU A 695 53.62 -27.61 21.22
N ASP A 696 54.47 -27.72 22.23
CA ASP A 696 54.29 -27.11 23.55
C ASP A 696 54.91 -25.71 23.52
N VAL A 697 54.09 -24.67 23.63
CA VAL A 697 54.60 -23.30 23.75
C VAL A 697 54.58 -22.95 25.23
N ALA A 698 55.76 -23.03 25.85
CA ALA A 698 55.93 -22.69 27.26
C ALA A 698 55.74 -21.18 27.52
N LEU A 699 54.50 -20.73 27.56
CA LEU A 699 54.11 -19.47 28.15
C LEU A 699 53.82 -19.71 29.63
N LYS A 700 54.66 -19.18 30.51
CA LYS A 700 54.39 -19.15 31.96
C LYS A 700 53.18 -18.25 32.20
N VAL A 701 51.99 -18.83 32.34
CA VAL A 701 50.81 -18.13 32.82
C VAL A 701 51.00 -17.87 34.33
N PRO A 702 50.96 -16.61 34.81
CA PRO A 702 50.95 -16.34 36.24
C PRO A 702 49.75 -17.04 36.91
N PRO A 703 49.86 -17.60 38.12
CA PRO A 703 48.77 -18.34 38.77
C PRO A 703 47.46 -17.54 38.91
N ALA A 704 47.55 -16.21 38.96
CA ALA A 704 46.41 -15.30 39.04
C ALA A 704 45.71 -15.03 37.69
N ALA A 705 46.31 -15.43 36.56
CA ALA A 705 45.84 -15.10 35.21
C ALA A 705 45.15 -16.27 34.48
N ALA A 706 45.14 -17.48 35.04
CA ALA A 706 44.47 -18.63 34.40
C ALA A 706 42.96 -18.42 34.20
N GLY A 707 42.31 -17.60 35.04
CA GLY A 707 40.91 -17.19 34.85
C GLY A 707 40.70 -15.95 33.97
N ALA A 708 41.78 -15.30 33.50
CA ALA A 708 41.74 -14.03 32.77
C ALA A 708 42.23 -14.13 31.31
N ILE A 709 42.69 -15.30 30.87
CA ILE A 709 43.12 -15.53 29.48
C ILE A 709 41.93 -15.76 28.53
N ALA A 710 40.73 -15.99 29.05
CA ALA A 710 39.49 -16.14 28.28
C ALA A 710 38.87 -14.80 27.80
N GLY A 711 39.68 -13.75 27.64
CA GLY A 711 39.20 -12.39 27.33
C GLY A 711 40.15 -11.57 26.44
N ILE A 712 40.70 -12.19 25.38
CA ILE A 712 41.39 -11.51 24.26
C ILE A 712 40.89 -12.08 22.95
#